data_AF-A0A816KVT3-F1
#
_entry.id   AF-A0A816KVT3-F1
#
_cell.length_a   1.000
_cell.length_b   1.000
_cell.length_c   1.000
_cell.angle_alpha   90.00
_cell.angle_beta   90.00
_cell.angle_gamma   90.00
#
_symmetry.space_group_name_H-M   'P 1'
#
loop_
_entity.id
_entity.type
_entity.pdbx_description
1 polymer ?
#
loop_
_entity_poly.entity_id
_entity_poly.type
_entity_poly.pdbx_seq_one_letter_code
_entity_poly.pdbx_strand_id
1 'polypeptide(L)'
;MGEKSSSRCCCCSWFIGIIVLIAVVLAIVFTIRHNKSNKHPDDGADIVPLPGSIDKNYADALKIAMQFFDIQKCKSSTLLAEHTHLTPAGKLENNKITWRGDSGLEDGSEAGLDLSKGLYDAGDHMKFGLPMAFTATLLSWSILEYGHHMDSVNQLEPAKDSLKWITDFLIHAHPSANVLYIQVGDPETDHKCWDRPETMSTKRTLTKIDTETPGTEVAAETAAAMAAASLVFKQSDPKYSSTLLKHAKQLFGFADNHRGSYSVNIPKVQSYYNSTGYGDELLWAASWLYHATEDKTYLDFVSKNGDEFANFGSPSWFSWDNKLPGTQILLSRLTFFKKDLSGIKGLQGYKETAEAVMCGLIPSSPTATTSRTEGGLIWVAEWNALQQPVSSAFLATLYSDYLLTSGIENLSCGDTSFKPSDLRKFSRSQADYMLGKNPEKMSYLVGYGDKYPEFVHHRGASIPADANTGCKDGFKWLNSEEPNPNVAYGALVGGPFLNDTFIDARNNSMQNEPSTYNSALVVGLLSSLVTTSTSLKSFMAKRTFHTEGSNSIHKPKIPATEKQRDKSGKRVDDVFHSVRSSFSSSNHVQPNLGFTVHSLHSTSLADLYSPRSMSLLIRSSYLSQSHFQPRISKPSSHTNQTPSKLVFLSSFNHNPLVSLVDKRNPTMQPPTFTPSMTVKSSLIDPDGGELVELMVPESEIKLKKKESEAMPKVELTKIDLEWVHVISEGWASPLKGFMREDEYLQSLHFNSLRLKDGSLVNMSLPILLAIDDDTKEQIGVSKNVALVSPQGDIIGSLRSVEIYKHNKEERIARTWGTTSPGLPYVEEHITPSGNWLIGGDLEVFQPIKYNDGLDHYRLSPKQLRKEFDNRQADAVFAFQLRNPVHNGHALLMNDTRKRLLEMGYKNPILLLHPLGGFTKADDVPLDVRMEQHSKVLEDGVLDPETTIVSIFPSPMHYAGPTEVQWHAKARINAGANFYIVGRDPAGMGHPTEKRDLYDPDHGKKVLSMAPGLEKLNILPFRVAAYDTVEKKMAFFDPSRAKEFLFISGTKMRTYARTGENPPDGFMCPSGWNVLVKYYESLQEGDDSSKQQQTVVSA
;
A
#
# COMPACT_ATOMS: atom_id res chain seq x y z
N MET A 1 41.06 32.29 53.74
CA MET A 1 41.06 33.58 54.46
C MET A 1 39.97 34.45 53.84
N GLY A 2 39.35 35.36 54.61
CA GLY A 2 38.27 36.23 54.12
C GLY A 2 38.60 37.71 54.29
N GLU A 3 37.55 38.53 54.44
CA GLU A 3 37.58 39.99 54.66
C GLU A 3 37.89 40.87 53.43
N LYS A 4 37.33 42.08 53.25
CA LYS A 4 36.07 42.69 53.73
C LYS A 4 35.72 43.94 52.90
N SER A 5 34.47 44.42 53.07
CA SER A 5 34.01 45.83 53.10
C SER A 5 35.04 46.97 52.98
N SER A 6 34.76 48.19 52.49
CA SER A 6 33.66 48.83 51.73
C SER A 6 33.68 50.36 52.01
N SER A 7 33.67 51.22 50.99
CA SER A 7 33.26 52.63 51.11
C SER A 7 32.92 53.18 49.70
N ARG A 8 31.65 53.49 49.38
CA ARG A 8 30.98 54.79 49.61
C ARG A 8 31.89 55.97 49.22
N CYS A 9 31.85 56.45 47.97
CA CYS A 9 30.77 57.21 47.30
C CYS A 9 30.84 58.72 47.56
N CYS A 10 31.36 59.46 46.58
CA CYS A 10 31.26 60.92 46.48
C CYS A 10 31.15 61.37 45.00
N CYS A 11 30.44 60.59 44.18
CA CYS A 11 30.30 60.82 42.72
C CYS A 11 28.84 60.98 42.28
N CYS A 12 27.92 61.30 43.20
CA CYS A 12 26.47 61.20 43.00
C CYS A 12 25.94 61.95 41.76
N SER A 13 26.45 63.15 41.47
CA SER A 13 26.00 63.93 40.31
C SER A 13 26.45 63.35 38.96
N TRP A 14 27.63 62.72 38.89
CA TRP A 14 28.07 61.97 37.71
C TRP A 14 27.33 60.63 37.60
N PHE A 15 27.03 60.00 38.74
CA PHE A 15 26.21 58.80 38.80
C PHE A 15 24.81 59.01 38.23
N ILE A 16 24.16 60.16 38.43
CA ILE A 16 22.84 60.43 37.83
C ILE A 16 22.91 60.43 36.30
N GLY A 17 23.91 61.10 35.70
CA GLY A 17 24.12 61.08 34.25
C GLY A 17 24.41 59.68 33.71
N ILE A 18 25.25 58.92 34.42
CA ILE A 18 25.56 57.52 34.08
C ILE A 18 24.33 56.62 34.27
N ILE A 19 23.50 56.83 35.30
CA ILE A 19 22.26 56.08 35.53
C ILE A 19 21.25 56.35 34.42
N VAL A 20 21.12 57.60 33.94
CA VAL A 20 20.25 57.89 32.79
C VAL A 20 20.77 57.23 31.51
N LEU A 21 22.08 57.29 31.25
CA LEU A 21 22.68 56.62 30.08
C LEU A 21 22.54 55.09 30.15
N ILE A 22 22.78 54.50 31.32
CA ILE A 22 22.58 53.07 31.59
C ILE A 22 21.09 52.72 31.54
N ALA A 23 20.17 53.57 31.98
CA ALA A 23 18.74 53.33 31.85
C ALA A 23 18.28 53.34 30.39
N VAL A 24 18.85 54.21 29.54
CA VAL A 24 18.59 54.21 28.08
C VAL A 24 19.19 52.95 27.43
N VAL A 25 20.43 52.58 27.75
CA VAL A 25 21.08 51.37 27.20
C VAL A 25 20.39 50.09 27.71
N LEU A 26 19.98 50.04 28.98
CA LEU A 26 19.19 48.94 29.53
C LEU A 26 17.77 48.93 28.99
N ALA A 27 17.14 50.07 28.69
CA ALA A 27 15.87 50.10 27.99
C ALA A 27 16.01 49.50 26.59
N ILE A 28 17.02 49.91 25.81
CA ILE A 28 17.31 49.33 24.49
C ILE A 28 17.62 47.82 24.59
N VAL A 29 18.47 47.41 25.52
CA VAL A 29 18.82 46.00 25.75
C VAL A 29 17.63 45.19 26.31
N PHE A 30 16.74 45.80 27.08
CA PHE A 30 15.50 45.17 27.56
C PHE A 30 14.46 45.08 26.45
N THR A 31 14.30 46.07 25.57
CA THR A 31 13.47 45.94 24.36
C THR A 31 14.01 44.83 23.45
N ILE A 32 15.33 44.74 23.24
CA ILE A 32 15.97 43.69 22.44
C ILE A 32 15.85 42.31 23.12
N ARG A 33 15.97 42.23 24.47
CA ARG A 33 15.78 40.97 25.21
C ARG A 33 14.32 40.57 25.33
N HIS A 34 13.37 41.49 25.51
CA HIS A 34 11.93 41.21 25.54
C HIS A 34 11.46 40.69 24.18
N ASN A 35 11.94 41.30 23.08
CA ASN A 35 11.75 40.79 21.70
C ASN A 35 12.49 39.47 21.41
N LYS A 36 13.36 38.98 22.32
CA LYS A 36 13.98 37.65 22.26
C LYS A 36 13.48 36.67 23.33
N SER A 37 12.71 37.12 24.33
CA SER A 37 12.34 36.33 25.52
C SER A 37 10.85 36.06 25.61
N ASN A 38 9.99 36.92 25.05
CA ASN A 38 8.55 36.62 24.91
C ASN A 38 8.30 35.93 23.56
N LYS A 39 8.97 34.80 23.34
CA LYS A 39 8.63 33.85 22.27
C LYS A 39 7.52 32.90 22.74
N HIS A 40 6.36 33.49 23.05
CA HIS A 40 5.06 32.82 23.07
C HIS A 40 4.01 33.84 22.63
N PRO A 41 3.38 33.59 21.48
CA PRO A 41 1.97 33.83 21.28
C PRO A 41 1.27 32.48 21.10
N ASP A 42 0.71 31.97 22.20
CA ASP A 42 -0.56 31.26 22.10
C ASP A 42 -1.67 32.33 22.17
N ASP A 43 -2.88 32.02 21.69
CA ASP A 43 -4.06 32.89 21.73
C ASP A 43 -3.87 34.34 21.21
N GLY A 44 -3.50 34.47 19.93
CA GLY A 44 -3.65 35.69 19.14
C GLY A 44 -4.62 35.45 17.97
N ALA A 45 -5.77 36.13 17.97
CA ALA A 45 -6.84 35.87 16.99
C ALA A 45 -6.38 36.00 15.53
N ASP A 46 -6.77 35.04 14.69
CA ASP A 46 -6.53 35.06 13.25
C ASP A 46 -7.00 36.38 12.64
N ILE A 47 -6.06 37.14 12.05
CA ILE A 47 -6.42 38.19 11.08
C ILE A 47 -6.81 37.46 9.79
N VAL A 48 -8.04 36.96 9.76
CA VAL A 48 -8.62 36.24 8.61
C VAL A 48 -8.44 37.11 7.36
N PRO A 49 -7.64 36.68 6.37
CA PRO A 49 -7.42 37.48 5.17
C PRO A 49 -8.74 37.72 4.45
N LEU A 50 -9.02 38.99 4.14
CA LEU A 50 -10.28 39.44 3.52
C LEU A 50 -10.71 38.47 2.39
N PRO A 51 -11.98 38.04 2.33
CA PRO A 51 -12.45 37.06 1.34
C PRO A 51 -11.99 37.37 -0.08
N GLY A 52 -11.36 36.38 -0.73
CA GLY A 52 -10.78 36.53 -2.06
C GLY A 52 -9.41 37.21 -2.13
N SER A 53 -8.75 37.49 -1.00
CA SER A 53 -7.33 37.87 -0.99
C SER A 53 -6.43 36.69 -1.40
N ILE A 54 -5.32 37.01 -2.08
CA ILE A 54 -4.41 36.03 -2.67
C ILE A 54 -3.34 35.61 -1.66
N ASP A 55 -3.27 34.31 -1.39
CA ASP A 55 -2.21 33.68 -0.61
C ASP A 55 -0.96 33.53 -1.50
N LYS A 56 0.00 34.44 -1.34
CA LYS A 56 1.15 34.55 -2.24
C LYS A 56 1.97 33.26 -2.32
N ASN A 57 2.11 32.52 -1.20
CA ASN A 57 2.92 31.31 -1.15
C ASN A 57 2.38 30.25 -2.12
N TYR A 58 1.08 29.96 -2.06
CA TYR A 58 0.45 29.02 -2.98
C TYR A 58 0.33 29.56 -4.41
N ALA A 59 0.26 30.89 -4.60
CA ALA A 59 0.26 31.52 -5.93
C ALA A 59 1.60 31.34 -6.66
N ASP A 60 2.72 31.62 -5.98
CA ASP A 60 4.06 31.42 -6.52
C ASP A 60 4.36 29.91 -6.70
N ALA A 61 3.92 29.05 -5.76
CA ALA A 61 4.01 27.59 -5.90
C ALA A 61 3.21 27.06 -7.10
N LEU A 62 1.98 27.55 -7.34
CA LEU A 62 1.14 27.10 -8.46
C LEU A 62 1.78 27.46 -9.81
N LYS A 63 2.36 28.66 -9.92
CA LYS A 63 3.12 29.11 -11.09
C LYS A 63 4.39 28.29 -11.32
N ILE A 64 4.99 27.72 -10.28
CA ILE A 64 6.11 26.77 -10.39
C ILE A 64 5.59 25.41 -10.83
N ALA A 65 4.61 24.81 -10.14
CA ALA A 65 3.99 23.52 -10.47
C ALA A 65 3.51 23.41 -11.93
N MET A 66 2.94 24.49 -12.49
CA MET A 66 2.49 24.51 -13.89
C MET A 66 3.61 24.30 -14.93
N GLN A 67 4.88 24.55 -14.59
CA GLN A 67 6.00 24.42 -15.53
C GLN A 67 6.36 22.95 -15.82
N PHE A 68 6.06 22.02 -14.91
CA PHE A 68 6.36 20.60 -15.14
C PHE A 68 5.57 20.02 -16.32
N PHE A 69 4.36 20.51 -16.59
CA PHE A 69 3.63 20.13 -17.80
C PHE A 69 4.26 20.66 -19.08
N ASP A 70 4.90 21.84 -19.04
CA ASP A 70 5.68 22.34 -20.19
C ASP A 70 6.99 21.54 -20.36
N ILE A 71 7.54 20.98 -19.28
CA ILE A 71 8.67 20.02 -19.33
C ILE A 71 8.21 18.68 -19.93
N GLN A 72 7.20 18.01 -19.37
CA GLN A 72 6.83 16.64 -19.77
C GLN A 72 6.30 16.51 -21.21
N LYS A 73 6.02 17.61 -21.92
CA LYS A 73 5.56 17.56 -23.32
C LYS A 73 6.55 16.84 -24.23
N CYS A 74 6.03 15.81 -24.92
CA CYS A 74 6.66 15.22 -26.09
C CYS A 74 6.36 16.18 -27.26
N LYS A 75 7.39 16.78 -27.86
CA LYS A 75 7.23 18.00 -28.66
C LYS A 75 7.29 17.71 -30.16
N SER A 76 6.26 18.15 -30.87
CA SER A 76 6.12 18.02 -32.32
C SER A 76 6.31 19.36 -33.04
N SER A 77 7.12 19.38 -34.11
CA SER A 77 7.02 20.38 -35.17
C SER A 77 6.60 19.71 -36.48
N THR A 78 5.49 20.19 -37.05
CA THR A 78 4.82 19.51 -38.17
C THR A 78 5.45 19.85 -39.53
N LEU A 79 6.69 19.41 -39.76
CA LEU A 79 7.30 19.38 -41.09
C LEU A 79 6.83 18.12 -41.86
N LEU A 80 5.59 18.14 -42.36
CA LEU A 80 5.09 17.31 -43.47
C LEU A 80 3.66 17.74 -43.86
N ALA A 81 3.55 18.87 -44.58
CA ALA A 81 2.25 19.44 -44.95
C ALA A 81 2.25 20.12 -46.35
N GLU A 82 3.05 19.62 -47.29
CA GLU A 82 2.78 19.92 -48.70
C GLU A 82 1.58 19.08 -49.20
N HIS A 83 0.72 19.68 -50.03
CA HIS A 83 -0.39 19.05 -50.77
C HIS A 83 -1.78 18.83 -50.10
N THR A 84 -2.13 19.43 -48.95
CA THR A 84 -3.56 19.63 -48.59
C THR A 84 -3.87 20.99 -47.97
N HIS A 85 -5.00 21.60 -48.37
CA HIS A 85 -5.47 22.90 -47.86
C HIS A 85 -6.25 22.75 -46.53
N LEU A 86 -5.53 22.59 -45.42
CA LEU A 86 -6.09 22.73 -44.07
C LEU A 86 -5.27 23.72 -43.24
N THR A 87 -5.95 24.50 -42.40
CA THR A 87 -5.34 25.61 -41.63
C THR A 87 -4.44 25.11 -40.50
N PRO A 88 -3.27 25.73 -40.23
CA PRO A 88 -2.29 25.19 -39.27
C PRO A 88 -2.77 25.33 -37.81
N ALA A 89 -2.93 24.21 -37.12
CA ALA A 89 -3.34 24.15 -35.70
C ALA A 89 -2.38 23.28 -34.88
N GLY A 90 -1.09 23.67 -34.85
CA GLY A 90 -0.02 22.92 -34.17
C GLY A 90 1.16 23.76 -33.66
N LYS A 91 1.07 25.10 -33.69
CA LYS A 91 2.15 25.99 -33.24
C LYS A 91 2.12 26.18 -31.71
N LEU A 92 3.22 25.81 -31.04
CA LEU A 92 3.65 26.50 -29.81
C LEU A 92 4.57 27.65 -30.23
N GLU A 93 4.05 28.89 -30.27
CA GLU A 93 4.86 30.06 -30.65
C GLU A 93 5.83 30.54 -29.56
N ASN A 94 5.73 29.99 -28.34
CA ASN A 94 6.62 30.31 -27.22
C ASN A 94 6.99 29.02 -26.44
N ASN A 95 8.17 28.46 -26.71
CA ASN A 95 8.74 27.45 -25.81
C ASN A 95 9.29 28.15 -24.55
N LYS A 96 8.77 27.82 -23.37
CA LYS A 96 9.23 28.38 -22.09
C LYS A 96 10.42 27.61 -21.50
N ILE A 97 10.59 26.35 -21.87
CA ILE A 97 11.62 25.45 -21.31
C ILE A 97 12.76 25.36 -22.31
N THR A 98 13.76 26.24 -22.17
CA THR A 98 14.86 26.42 -23.12
C THR A 98 15.71 25.17 -23.35
N TRP A 99 15.75 24.26 -22.38
CA TRP A 99 16.50 23.00 -22.45
C TRP A 99 15.73 21.81 -23.04
N ARG A 100 14.42 21.96 -23.35
CA ARG A 100 13.61 20.92 -24.00
C ARG A 100 13.34 21.24 -25.48
N GLY A 101 13.36 20.20 -26.30
CA GLY A 101 13.24 20.24 -27.76
C GLY A 101 12.33 19.15 -28.32
N ASP A 102 12.35 19.05 -29.64
CA ASP A 102 11.47 18.18 -30.43
C ASP A 102 11.78 16.69 -30.19
N SER A 103 10.75 15.90 -29.91
CA SER A 103 10.88 14.61 -29.23
C SER A 103 9.64 13.74 -29.42
N GLY A 104 9.83 12.46 -29.78
CA GLY A 104 8.73 11.52 -30.08
C GLY A 104 7.97 11.84 -31.39
N LEU A 105 8.66 12.42 -32.39
CA LEU A 105 8.06 12.90 -33.64
C LEU A 105 7.37 11.80 -34.47
N GLU A 106 7.89 10.58 -34.44
CA GLU A 106 7.41 9.44 -35.22
C GLU A 106 6.41 8.56 -34.44
N ASP A 107 6.06 8.92 -33.20
CA ASP A 107 5.12 8.18 -32.36
C ASP A 107 3.77 8.04 -33.07
N GLY A 108 3.30 6.80 -33.27
CA GLY A 108 2.05 6.49 -33.99
C GLY A 108 2.21 6.13 -35.47
N SER A 109 3.36 6.45 -36.09
CA SER A 109 3.60 6.26 -37.53
C SER A 109 3.39 4.81 -38.00
N GLU A 110 3.79 3.81 -37.22
CA GLU A 110 3.60 2.38 -37.54
C GLU A 110 2.13 1.93 -37.58
N ALA A 111 1.20 2.74 -37.05
CA ALA A 111 -0.25 2.54 -37.14
C ALA A 111 -0.94 3.56 -38.07
N GLY A 112 -0.20 4.47 -38.71
CA GLY A 112 -0.76 5.57 -39.50
C GLY A 112 -1.45 6.66 -38.67
N LEU A 113 -1.02 6.85 -37.40
CA LEU A 113 -1.59 7.82 -36.46
C LEU A 113 -0.56 8.89 -36.08
N ASP A 114 -1.01 10.10 -35.72
CA ASP A 114 -0.18 11.11 -35.05
C ASP A 114 -0.31 10.95 -33.53
N LEU A 115 0.58 10.20 -32.91
CA LEU A 115 0.68 10.08 -31.45
C LEU A 115 1.85 10.91 -30.90
N SER A 116 2.36 11.90 -31.66
CA SER A 116 3.55 12.69 -31.31
C SER A 116 3.35 13.56 -30.05
N LYS A 117 2.13 14.08 -29.85
CA LYS A 117 1.69 14.83 -28.65
C LYS A 117 1.63 13.94 -27.39
N GLY A 118 1.06 14.49 -26.31
CA GLY A 118 0.97 13.85 -25.00
C GLY A 118 2.13 14.25 -24.09
N LEU A 119 2.21 13.59 -22.94
CA LEU A 119 3.26 13.81 -21.94
C LEU A 119 4.09 12.53 -21.76
N TYR A 120 5.36 12.69 -21.42
CA TYR A 120 6.13 11.64 -20.76
C TYR A 120 5.64 11.49 -19.32
N ASP A 121 5.54 10.27 -18.83
CA ASP A 121 4.82 9.96 -17.60
C ASP A 121 5.52 10.46 -16.33
N ALA A 122 6.82 10.14 -16.22
CA ALA A 122 7.62 10.34 -15.03
C ALA A 122 9.07 10.76 -15.38
N GLY A 123 10.09 10.06 -14.86
CA GLY A 123 11.50 10.31 -15.16
C GLY A 123 11.99 9.78 -16.52
N ASP A 124 11.10 9.17 -17.30
CA ASP A 124 11.36 8.38 -18.50
C ASP A 124 10.84 9.00 -19.79
N HIS A 125 10.81 8.23 -20.89
CA HIS A 125 10.18 8.67 -22.14
C HIS A 125 8.93 7.86 -22.51
N MET A 126 8.29 7.21 -21.53
CA MET A 126 7.08 6.42 -21.76
C MET A 126 5.85 7.31 -21.82
N LYS A 127 4.93 7.00 -22.73
CA LYS A 127 3.58 7.58 -22.76
C LYS A 127 2.59 6.55 -22.21
N PHE A 128 2.47 6.43 -20.88
CA PHE A 128 1.50 5.51 -20.25
C PHE A 128 0.09 6.12 -20.22
N GLY A 129 -0.89 5.44 -20.81
CA GLY A 129 -2.23 5.97 -21.03
C GLY A 129 -3.07 6.18 -19.77
N LEU A 130 -3.02 5.24 -18.82
CA LEU A 130 -3.81 5.31 -17.57
C LEU A 130 -3.43 6.51 -16.69
N PRO A 131 -2.17 6.70 -16.26
CA PRO A 131 -1.76 7.87 -15.48
C PRO A 131 -1.90 9.19 -16.26
N MET A 132 -1.70 9.19 -17.58
CA MET A 132 -1.87 10.39 -18.41
C MET A 132 -3.34 10.80 -18.55
N ALA A 133 -4.27 9.84 -18.67
CA ALA A 133 -5.71 10.11 -18.65
C ALA A 133 -6.13 10.67 -17.30
N PHE A 134 -5.72 10.03 -16.19
CA PHE A 134 -5.99 10.51 -14.83
C PHE A 134 -5.45 11.94 -14.60
N THR A 135 -4.27 12.25 -15.11
CA THR A 135 -3.69 13.61 -15.12
C THR A 135 -4.63 14.63 -15.80
N ALA A 136 -5.20 14.28 -16.96
CA ALA A 136 -6.16 15.15 -17.64
C ALA A 136 -7.51 15.27 -16.90
N THR A 137 -7.99 14.21 -16.24
CA THR A 137 -9.20 14.29 -15.39
C THR A 137 -8.98 15.22 -14.19
N LEU A 138 -7.82 15.11 -13.53
CA LEU A 138 -7.45 15.98 -12.40
C LEU A 138 -7.29 17.45 -12.80
N LEU A 139 -6.59 17.74 -13.90
CA LEU A 139 -6.50 19.11 -14.43
C LEU A 139 -7.88 19.65 -14.79
N SER A 140 -8.74 18.83 -15.41
CA SER A 140 -10.11 19.22 -15.74
C SER A 140 -10.93 19.56 -14.50
N TRP A 141 -10.92 18.70 -13.47
CA TRP A 141 -11.63 18.95 -12.21
C TRP A 141 -11.14 20.23 -11.52
N SER A 142 -9.82 20.42 -11.48
CA SER A 142 -9.17 21.59 -10.90
C SER A 142 -9.57 22.89 -11.62
N ILE A 143 -9.65 22.88 -12.95
CA ILE A 143 -10.11 24.04 -13.75
C ILE A 143 -11.61 24.28 -13.55
N LEU A 144 -12.43 23.22 -13.43
CA LEU A 144 -13.89 23.35 -13.29
C LEU A 144 -14.33 23.96 -11.94
N GLU A 145 -13.61 23.68 -10.86
CA GLU A 145 -13.92 24.21 -9.51
C GLU A 145 -13.13 25.50 -9.24
N TYR A 146 -11.82 25.49 -9.52
CA TYR A 146 -10.87 26.52 -9.11
C TYR A 146 -10.23 27.29 -10.27
N GLY A 147 -10.69 27.13 -11.51
CA GLY A 147 -10.16 27.88 -12.67
C GLY A 147 -10.23 29.40 -12.50
N HIS A 148 -11.17 29.91 -11.69
CA HIS A 148 -11.27 31.33 -11.35
C HIS A 148 -10.30 31.79 -10.25
N HIS A 149 -9.68 30.88 -9.49
CA HIS A 149 -8.50 31.16 -8.68
C HIS A 149 -7.23 31.08 -9.54
N MET A 150 -7.15 30.12 -10.46
CA MET A 150 -6.05 30.06 -11.43
C MET A 150 -5.98 31.36 -12.27
N ASP A 151 -7.12 31.90 -12.66
CA ASP A 151 -7.24 33.16 -13.43
C ASP A 151 -6.67 34.37 -12.69
N SER A 152 -6.96 34.53 -11.39
CA SER A 152 -6.46 35.67 -10.59
C SER A 152 -4.95 35.67 -10.39
N VAL A 153 -4.27 34.54 -10.67
CA VAL A 153 -2.80 34.40 -10.68
C VAL A 153 -2.25 34.03 -12.07
N ASN A 154 -3.04 34.23 -13.14
CA ASN A 154 -2.67 34.04 -14.56
C ASN A 154 -2.25 32.60 -14.95
N GLN A 155 -2.71 31.58 -14.22
CA GLN A 155 -2.40 30.16 -14.49
C GLN A 155 -3.54 29.40 -15.21
N LEU A 156 -4.72 30.01 -15.41
CA LEU A 156 -5.86 29.34 -16.06
C LEU A 156 -5.57 28.90 -17.49
N GLU A 157 -5.05 29.80 -18.33
CA GLU A 157 -4.71 29.47 -19.72
C GLU A 157 -3.56 28.45 -19.83
N PRO A 158 -2.43 28.57 -19.09
CA PRO A 158 -1.42 27.50 -18.99
C PRO A 158 -1.97 26.12 -18.60
N ALA A 159 -2.95 26.07 -17.69
CA ALA A 159 -3.62 24.83 -17.30
C ALA A 159 -4.49 24.26 -18.43
N LYS A 160 -5.25 25.11 -19.12
CA LYS A 160 -6.06 24.74 -20.30
C LYS A 160 -5.21 24.30 -21.49
N ASP A 161 -4.09 24.96 -21.76
CA ASP A 161 -3.15 24.59 -22.83
C ASP A 161 -2.54 23.20 -22.57
N SER A 162 -2.15 22.93 -21.32
CA SER A 162 -1.57 21.65 -20.93
C SER A 162 -2.60 20.53 -20.91
N LEU A 163 -3.83 20.80 -20.44
CA LEU A 163 -4.96 19.88 -20.59
C LEU A 163 -5.23 19.56 -22.06
N LYS A 164 -5.30 20.57 -22.93
CA LYS A 164 -5.55 20.39 -24.37
C LYS A 164 -4.44 19.56 -25.03
N TRP A 165 -3.18 19.73 -24.61
CA TRP A 165 -2.07 18.93 -25.13
C TRP A 165 -2.23 17.44 -24.85
N ILE A 166 -2.69 17.08 -23.64
CA ILE A 166 -3.01 15.70 -23.29
C ILE A 166 -4.23 15.23 -24.09
N THR A 167 -5.32 16.00 -24.12
CA THR A 167 -6.56 15.52 -24.75
C THR A 167 -6.50 15.46 -26.28
N ASP A 168 -5.62 16.24 -26.93
CA ASP A 168 -5.29 16.06 -28.36
C ASP A 168 -4.65 14.68 -28.61
N PHE A 169 -3.70 14.25 -27.77
CA PHE A 169 -3.13 12.90 -27.85
C PHE A 169 -4.17 11.83 -27.59
N LEU A 170 -5.01 11.97 -26.55
CA LEU A 170 -6.06 10.99 -26.24
C LEU A 170 -7.10 10.85 -27.37
N ILE A 171 -7.41 11.93 -28.11
CA ILE A 171 -8.27 11.87 -29.31
C ILE A 171 -7.59 11.05 -30.42
N HIS A 172 -6.31 11.31 -30.72
CA HIS A 172 -5.58 10.58 -31.76
C HIS A 172 -5.32 9.11 -31.38
N ALA A 173 -5.15 8.83 -30.09
CA ALA A 173 -5.04 7.48 -29.53
C ALA A 173 -6.33 6.66 -29.63
N HIS A 174 -7.48 7.29 -29.89
CA HIS A 174 -8.79 6.64 -30.03
C HIS A 174 -9.32 6.72 -31.49
N PRO A 175 -8.70 6.02 -32.45
CA PRO A 175 -9.03 6.13 -33.87
C PRO A 175 -10.39 5.49 -34.25
N SER A 176 -10.89 4.53 -33.46
CA SER A 176 -12.21 3.93 -33.68
C SER A 176 -12.85 3.50 -32.36
N ALA A 177 -14.17 3.33 -32.35
CA ALA A 177 -14.99 3.26 -31.13
C ALA A 177 -14.44 2.32 -30.05
N ASN A 178 -13.98 1.13 -30.46
CA ASN A 178 -13.50 0.06 -29.59
C ASN A 178 -12.00 -0.24 -29.79
N VAL A 179 -11.18 0.77 -30.10
CA VAL A 179 -9.71 0.66 -30.18
C VAL A 179 -9.06 1.88 -29.53
N LEU A 180 -8.31 1.67 -28.45
CA LEU A 180 -7.55 2.71 -27.74
C LEU A 180 -6.08 2.34 -27.68
N TYR A 181 -5.20 3.23 -28.15
CA TYR A 181 -3.75 3.14 -27.94
C TYR A 181 -3.41 3.64 -26.53
N ILE A 182 -2.84 2.76 -25.72
CA ILE A 182 -2.65 2.96 -24.27
C ILE A 182 -1.18 3.10 -23.87
N GLN A 183 -0.26 2.88 -24.82
CA GLN A 183 1.17 3.03 -24.58
C GLN A 183 1.91 3.40 -25.86
N VAL A 184 2.89 4.29 -25.74
CA VAL A 184 3.95 4.46 -26.75
C VAL A 184 5.31 4.30 -26.07
N GLY A 185 6.12 3.40 -26.63
CA GLY A 185 7.34 2.87 -26.03
C GLY A 185 7.17 1.41 -25.60
N ASP A 186 8.29 0.68 -25.48
CA ASP A 186 8.40 -0.56 -24.69
C ASP A 186 9.22 -0.21 -23.44
N PRO A 187 8.66 -0.36 -22.23
CA PRO A 187 9.27 0.19 -21.02
C PRO A 187 10.51 -0.60 -20.58
N GLU A 188 10.58 -1.90 -20.91
CA GLU A 188 11.77 -2.71 -20.69
C GLU A 188 12.96 -2.21 -21.54
N THR A 189 12.68 -1.62 -22.71
CA THR A 189 13.67 -1.04 -23.61
C THR A 189 14.00 0.40 -23.24
N ASP A 190 13.00 1.22 -22.90
CA ASP A 190 13.18 2.62 -22.50
C ASP A 190 13.92 2.77 -21.15
N HIS A 191 13.66 1.86 -20.20
CA HIS A 191 14.32 1.86 -18.88
C HIS A 191 15.73 1.26 -18.92
N LYS A 192 16.14 0.66 -20.05
CA LYS A 192 17.53 0.29 -20.34
C LYS A 192 18.32 1.43 -21.01
N CYS A 193 17.74 2.62 -21.13
CA CYS A 193 18.35 3.80 -21.74
C CYS A 193 18.27 5.05 -20.86
N TRP A 194 19.33 5.85 -20.88
CA TRP A 194 19.42 7.16 -20.21
C TRP A 194 19.88 8.25 -21.20
N ASP A 195 19.30 8.26 -22.40
CA ASP A 195 19.46 9.32 -23.39
C ASP A 195 18.46 10.48 -23.16
N ARG A 196 18.50 11.51 -24.02
CA ARG A 196 17.52 12.60 -24.00
C ARG A 196 16.26 12.22 -24.78
N PRO A 197 15.09 12.81 -24.45
CA PRO A 197 13.88 12.64 -25.27
C PRO A 197 14.07 13.19 -26.70
N GLU A 198 14.96 14.18 -26.89
CA GLU A 198 15.32 14.71 -28.21
C GLU A 198 16.28 13.80 -29.01
N THR A 199 16.92 12.81 -28.39
CA THR A 199 17.94 11.95 -29.03
C THR A 199 17.65 10.45 -28.87
N MET A 200 16.40 10.08 -28.54
CA MET A 200 15.99 8.69 -28.37
C MET A 200 16.36 7.84 -29.59
N SER A 201 17.03 6.73 -29.34
CA SER A 201 17.51 5.80 -30.37
C SER A 201 16.76 4.46 -30.40
N THR A 202 15.82 4.27 -29.48
CA THR A 202 15.02 3.05 -29.30
C THR A 202 13.76 3.06 -30.18
N LYS A 203 13.30 1.89 -30.64
CA LYS A 203 12.01 1.80 -31.32
C LYS A 203 10.87 2.00 -30.32
N ARG A 204 10.06 3.03 -30.53
CA ARG A 204 8.92 3.38 -29.67
C ARG A 204 7.65 2.64 -30.10
N THR A 205 7.56 1.37 -29.71
CA THR A 205 6.43 0.47 -30.08
C THR A 205 5.09 0.94 -29.53
N LEU A 206 4.02 0.67 -30.27
CA LEU A 206 2.65 0.96 -29.86
C LEU A 206 2.00 -0.22 -29.12
N THR A 207 1.31 0.06 -28.01
CA THR A 207 0.38 -0.90 -27.37
C THR A 207 -1.03 -0.35 -27.40
N LYS A 208 -2.01 -1.20 -27.73
CA LYS A 208 -3.43 -0.89 -27.78
C LYS A 208 -4.27 -1.92 -27.02
N ILE A 209 -5.48 -1.52 -26.67
CA ILE A 209 -6.59 -2.39 -26.26
C ILE A 209 -7.70 -2.30 -27.29
N ASP A 210 -8.47 -3.37 -27.40
CA ASP A 210 -9.63 -3.50 -28.29
C ASP A 210 -10.62 -4.58 -27.80
N THR A 211 -11.51 -5.05 -28.66
CA THR A 211 -12.52 -6.06 -28.31
C THR A 211 -11.96 -7.46 -28.07
N GLU A 212 -10.73 -7.75 -28.50
CA GLU A 212 -10.04 -9.03 -28.28
C GLU A 212 -9.10 -8.93 -27.07
N THR A 213 -8.44 -7.78 -26.89
CA THR A 213 -7.60 -7.45 -25.73
C THR A 213 -8.19 -6.26 -24.96
N PRO A 214 -9.24 -6.46 -24.12
CA PRO A 214 -9.89 -5.36 -23.42
C PRO A 214 -9.03 -4.75 -22.31
N GLY A 215 -9.36 -3.52 -21.92
CA GLY A 215 -8.72 -2.79 -20.82
C GLY A 215 -9.64 -1.74 -20.24
N THR A 216 -10.54 -2.18 -19.36
CA THR A 216 -11.65 -1.37 -18.84
C THR A 216 -11.18 -0.14 -18.08
N GLU A 217 -10.11 -0.25 -17.27
CA GLU A 217 -9.51 0.83 -16.46
C GLU A 217 -9.16 2.04 -17.31
N VAL A 218 -8.27 1.83 -18.27
CA VAL A 218 -7.68 2.89 -19.10
C VAL A 218 -8.66 3.41 -20.15
N ALA A 219 -9.58 2.57 -20.63
CA ALA A 219 -10.70 3.03 -21.47
C ALA A 219 -11.67 3.93 -20.67
N ALA A 220 -12.02 3.56 -19.44
CA ALA A 220 -12.92 4.33 -18.59
C ALA A 220 -12.28 5.61 -18.05
N GLU A 221 -11.02 5.59 -17.58
CA GLU A 221 -10.32 6.83 -17.18
C GLU A 221 -10.13 7.77 -18.37
N THR A 222 -9.83 7.26 -19.58
CA THR A 222 -9.78 8.11 -20.78
C THR A 222 -11.16 8.70 -21.11
N ALA A 223 -12.25 7.96 -20.88
CA ALA A 223 -13.61 8.50 -20.99
C ALA A 223 -13.91 9.57 -19.93
N ALA A 224 -13.45 9.38 -18.68
CA ALA A 224 -13.56 10.37 -17.60
C ALA A 224 -12.81 11.66 -17.95
N ALA A 225 -11.56 11.54 -18.39
CA ALA A 225 -10.70 12.65 -18.80
C ALA A 225 -11.35 13.49 -19.91
N MET A 226 -11.83 12.83 -20.98
CA MET A 226 -12.49 13.50 -22.09
C MET A 226 -13.86 14.10 -21.69
N ALA A 227 -14.63 13.43 -20.84
CA ALA A 227 -15.91 13.97 -20.35
C ALA A 227 -15.69 15.22 -19.48
N ALA A 228 -14.73 15.18 -18.55
CA ALA A 228 -14.35 16.32 -17.71
C ALA A 228 -13.80 17.48 -18.55
N ALA A 229 -12.87 17.21 -19.48
CA ALA A 229 -12.33 18.22 -20.38
C ALA A 229 -13.41 18.83 -21.30
N SER A 230 -14.42 18.05 -21.71
CA SER A 230 -15.53 18.56 -22.51
C SER A 230 -16.33 19.66 -21.81
N LEU A 231 -16.38 19.66 -20.47
CA LEU A 231 -16.98 20.74 -19.66
C LEU A 231 -16.09 21.98 -19.63
N VAL A 232 -14.77 21.82 -19.51
CA VAL A 232 -13.79 22.94 -19.51
C VAL A 232 -13.86 23.72 -20.82
N PHE A 233 -13.88 23.03 -21.96
CA PHE A 233 -13.92 23.67 -23.28
C PHE A 233 -15.32 24.06 -23.74
N LYS A 234 -16.39 23.70 -23.01
CA LYS A 234 -17.81 23.88 -23.40
C LYS A 234 -18.21 25.31 -23.78
N GLN A 235 -17.54 26.32 -23.24
CA GLN A 235 -17.79 27.74 -23.53
C GLN A 235 -16.72 28.38 -24.45
N SER A 236 -15.50 27.84 -24.47
CA SER A 236 -14.34 28.43 -25.17
C SER A 236 -14.08 27.79 -26.54
N ASP A 237 -14.27 26.48 -26.66
CA ASP A 237 -14.36 25.77 -27.95
C ASP A 237 -15.47 24.70 -27.87
N PRO A 238 -16.73 25.07 -28.20
CA PRO A 238 -17.85 24.14 -28.23
C PRO A 238 -17.68 23.00 -29.24
N LYS A 239 -16.86 23.17 -30.28
CA LYS A 239 -16.60 22.13 -31.29
C LYS A 239 -15.65 21.08 -30.73
N TYR A 240 -14.54 21.49 -30.12
CA TYR A 240 -13.61 20.60 -29.44
C TYR A 240 -14.27 19.90 -28.23
N SER A 241 -15.07 20.62 -27.43
CA SER A 241 -15.95 20.04 -26.40
C SER A 241 -16.84 18.91 -26.96
N SER A 242 -17.48 19.14 -28.12
CA SER A 242 -18.33 18.12 -28.76
C SER A 242 -17.54 16.91 -29.27
N THR A 243 -16.32 17.10 -29.77
CA THR A 243 -15.40 16.01 -30.13
C THR A 243 -15.02 15.18 -28.90
N LEU A 244 -14.53 15.82 -27.84
CA LEU A 244 -14.17 15.15 -26.58
C LEU A 244 -15.33 14.31 -26.05
N LEU A 245 -16.53 14.89 -25.99
CA LEU A 245 -17.70 14.20 -25.47
C LEU A 245 -18.15 13.01 -26.34
N LYS A 246 -17.96 13.07 -27.66
CA LYS A 246 -18.19 11.93 -28.57
C LYS A 246 -17.22 10.78 -28.24
N HIS A 247 -15.92 11.04 -28.18
CA HIS A 247 -14.92 10.01 -27.87
C HIS A 247 -15.13 9.44 -26.45
N ALA A 248 -15.44 10.28 -25.45
CA ALA A 248 -15.77 9.86 -24.09
C ALA A 248 -16.95 8.87 -24.04
N LYS A 249 -18.06 9.16 -24.72
CA LYS A 249 -19.23 8.26 -24.79
C LYS A 249 -18.89 6.93 -25.46
N GLN A 250 -18.04 6.94 -26.49
CA GLN A 250 -17.60 5.74 -27.19
C GLN A 250 -16.66 4.88 -26.32
N LEU A 251 -15.69 5.49 -25.63
CA LEU A 251 -14.74 4.80 -24.75
C LEU A 251 -15.41 4.17 -23.52
N PHE A 252 -16.36 4.86 -22.88
CA PHE A 252 -17.16 4.27 -21.81
C PHE A 252 -18.01 3.09 -22.32
N GLY A 253 -18.61 3.23 -23.51
CA GLY A 253 -19.34 2.15 -24.16
C GLY A 253 -18.46 0.95 -24.47
N PHE A 254 -17.22 1.16 -24.90
CA PHE A 254 -16.23 0.10 -25.10
C PHE A 254 -15.84 -0.56 -23.76
N ALA A 255 -15.49 0.22 -22.74
CA ALA A 255 -15.08 -0.26 -21.42
C ALA A 255 -16.13 -1.13 -20.73
N ASP A 256 -17.41 -0.72 -20.77
CA ASP A 256 -18.52 -1.42 -20.10
C ASP A 256 -19.04 -2.65 -20.87
N ASN A 257 -19.00 -2.63 -22.21
CA ASN A 257 -19.41 -3.79 -23.03
C ASN A 257 -18.31 -4.84 -23.17
N HIS A 258 -17.04 -4.46 -23.05
CA HIS A 258 -15.88 -5.36 -23.13
C HIS A 258 -15.08 -5.30 -21.83
N ARG A 259 -15.67 -5.85 -20.75
CA ARG A 259 -15.05 -5.83 -19.42
C ARG A 259 -13.85 -6.78 -19.34
N GLY A 260 -12.70 -6.27 -18.90
CA GLY A 260 -11.47 -7.03 -18.67
C GLY A 260 -10.31 -6.12 -18.30
N SER A 261 -9.47 -6.56 -17.35
CA SER A 261 -8.39 -5.73 -16.83
C SER A 261 -7.23 -5.62 -17.81
N TYR A 262 -6.80 -4.39 -18.10
CA TYR A 262 -5.75 -4.14 -19.07
C TYR A 262 -4.39 -4.70 -18.62
N SER A 263 -4.09 -4.68 -17.31
CA SER A 263 -2.81 -5.20 -16.80
C SER A 263 -2.79 -6.72 -16.71
N VAL A 264 -3.95 -7.37 -16.52
CA VAL A 264 -4.08 -8.83 -16.63
C VAL A 264 -3.92 -9.29 -18.09
N ASN A 265 -4.57 -8.59 -19.03
CA ASN A 265 -4.51 -8.93 -20.45
C ASN A 265 -3.16 -8.58 -21.11
N ILE A 266 -2.41 -7.63 -20.55
CA ILE A 266 -1.09 -7.20 -21.05
C ILE A 266 -0.07 -7.24 -19.89
N PRO A 267 0.37 -8.43 -19.44
CA PRO A 267 1.16 -8.58 -18.20
C PRO A 267 2.43 -7.74 -18.11
N LYS A 268 3.02 -7.35 -19.26
CA LYS A 268 4.16 -6.42 -19.32
C LYS A 268 3.95 -5.09 -18.59
N VAL A 269 2.71 -4.60 -18.48
CA VAL A 269 2.44 -3.30 -17.81
C VAL A 269 2.38 -3.42 -16.29
N GLN A 270 2.24 -4.63 -15.73
CA GLN A 270 2.08 -4.86 -14.28
C GLN A 270 3.30 -4.38 -13.48
N SER A 271 4.50 -4.44 -14.06
CA SER A 271 5.73 -3.96 -13.43
C SER A 271 5.86 -2.42 -13.35
N TYR A 272 4.87 -1.68 -13.85
CA TYR A 272 4.89 -0.22 -13.96
C TYR A 272 3.58 0.40 -13.45
N TYR A 273 2.46 -0.01 -14.04
CA TYR A 273 1.11 0.50 -13.76
C TYR A 273 0.13 -0.68 -13.68
N ASN A 274 0.26 -1.52 -12.65
CA ASN A 274 -0.73 -2.58 -12.42
C ASN A 274 -2.07 -2.01 -11.91
N SER A 275 -3.17 -2.50 -12.47
CA SER A 275 -4.53 -2.26 -11.95
C SER A 275 -4.82 -3.11 -10.70
N THR A 276 -5.50 -2.53 -9.70
CA THR A 276 -6.15 -3.31 -8.62
C THR A 276 -7.62 -3.66 -8.91
N GLY A 277 -8.25 -3.02 -9.90
CA GLY A 277 -9.63 -3.23 -10.29
C GLY A 277 -10.04 -2.32 -11.47
N TYR A 278 -11.28 -2.45 -11.94
CA TYR A 278 -11.86 -1.56 -12.97
C TYR A 278 -13.25 -1.01 -12.62
N GLY A 279 -13.78 -1.38 -11.45
CA GLY A 279 -15.15 -1.05 -11.04
C GLY A 279 -15.31 0.42 -10.72
N ASP A 280 -14.28 1.02 -10.14
CA ASP A 280 -14.25 2.42 -9.73
C ASP A 280 -14.00 3.37 -10.91
N GLU A 281 -13.23 3.03 -11.94
CA GLU A 281 -13.20 3.84 -13.17
C GLU A 281 -14.53 3.80 -13.91
N LEU A 282 -15.23 2.66 -13.93
CA LEU A 282 -16.58 2.61 -14.50
C LEU A 282 -17.54 3.56 -13.76
N LEU A 283 -17.48 3.63 -12.41
CA LEU A 283 -18.25 4.60 -11.64
C LEU A 283 -17.79 6.05 -11.87
N TRP A 284 -16.48 6.30 -11.93
CA TRP A 284 -15.85 7.60 -12.13
C TRP A 284 -16.18 8.19 -13.52
N ALA A 285 -16.02 7.38 -14.57
CA ALA A 285 -16.33 7.74 -15.95
C ALA A 285 -17.83 8.00 -16.15
N ALA A 286 -18.70 7.15 -15.57
CA ALA A 286 -20.13 7.40 -15.57
C ALA A 286 -20.48 8.70 -14.81
N SER A 287 -19.83 8.98 -13.68
CA SER A 287 -20.02 10.24 -12.93
C SER A 287 -19.65 11.47 -13.78
N TRP A 288 -18.49 11.46 -14.43
CA TRP A 288 -18.06 12.55 -15.32
C TRP A 288 -18.94 12.68 -16.56
N LEU A 289 -19.38 11.57 -17.16
CA LEU A 289 -20.32 11.59 -18.28
C LEU A 289 -21.70 12.13 -17.86
N TYR A 290 -22.19 11.81 -16.66
CA TYR A 290 -23.39 12.44 -16.12
C TYR A 290 -23.23 13.96 -15.98
N HIS A 291 -22.12 14.42 -15.39
CA HIS A 291 -21.82 15.85 -15.27
C HIS A 291 -21.70 16.56 -16.63
N ALA A 292 -21.12 15.90 -17.64
CA ALA A 292 -20.97 16.47 -18.98
C ALA A 292 -22.29 16.61 -19.76
N THR A 293 -23.20 15.64 -19.58
CA THR A 293 -24.37 15.41 -20.45
C THR A 293 -25.74 15.71 -19.83
N GLU A 294 -25.86 15.67 -18.50
CA GLU A 294 -27.13 15.51 -17.76
C GLU A 294 -27.95 14.23 -18.11
N ASP A 295 -27.37 13.27 -18.85
CA ASP A 295 -28.01 12.03 -19.29
C ASP A 295 -28.13 11.04 -18.12
N LYS A 296 -29.37 10.75 -17.72
CA LYS A 296 -29.65 9.93 -16.53
C LYS A 296 -29.11 8.51 -16.61
N THR A 297 -28.90 7.96 -17.81
CA THR A 297 -28.40 6.58 -17.97
C THR A 297 -27.07 6.33 -17.25
N TYR A 298 -26.19 7.33 -17.18
CA TYR A 298 -24.95 7.25 -16.41
C TYR A 298 -25.15 7.34 -14.89
N LEU A 299 -26.15 8.11 -14.44
CA LEU A 299 -26.51 8.19 -13.01
C LEU A 299 -27.20 6.91 -12.55
N ASP A 300 -28.07 6.35 -13.38
CA ASP A 300 -28.70 5.05 -13.17
C ASP A 300 -27.65 3.92 -13.16
N PHE A 301 -26.61 4.00 -14.00
CA PHE A 301 -25.46 3.10 -13.97
C PHE A 301 -24.70 3.18 -12.64
N VAL A 302 -24.37 4.39 -12.17
CA VAL A 302 -23.72 4.61 -10.86
C VAL A 302 -24.59 4.04 -9.73
N SER A 303 -25.88 4.36 -9.69
CA SER A 303 -26.82 3.84 -8.69
C SER A 303 -27.03 2.32 -8.74
N LYS A 304 -26.86 1.68 -9.91
CA LYS A 304 -27.01 0.24 -10.09
C LYS A 304 -25.76 -0.54 -9.67
N ASN A 305 -24.57 -0.10 -10.10
CA ASN A 305 -23.31 -0.81 -9.85
C ASN A 305 -22.64 -0.37 -8.53
N GLY A 306 -23.14 0.68 -7.86
CA GLY A 306 -22.54 1.21 -6.62
C GLY A 306 -22.49 0.20 -5.47
N ASP A 307 -23.53 -0.63 -5.29
CA ASP A 307 -23.54 -1.67 -4.26
C ASP A 307 -22.45 -2.76 -4.48
N GLU A 308 -21.90 -2.88 -5.71
CA GLU A 308 -20.83 -3.82 -6.09
C GLU A 308 -19.45 -3.16 -6.10
N PHE A 309 -19.34 -1.93 -6.65
CA PHE A 309 -18.06 -1.29 -6.93
C PHE A 309 -17.67 -0.15 -5.98
N ALA A 310 -18.62 0.51 -5.30
CA ALA A 310 -18.32 1.76 -4.58
C ALA A 310 -17.65 1.59 -3.21
N ASN A 311 -17.59 0.36 -2.69
CA ASN A 311 -17.11 -0.01 -1.35
C ASN A 311 -17.66 0.89 -0.23
N PHE A 312 -18.99 1.05 -0.19
CA PHE A 312 -19.66 1.96 0.73
C PHE A 312 -19.31 1.69 2.20
N GLY A 313 -19.04 2.75 2.96
CA GLY A 313 -18.64 2.69 4.36
C GLY A 313 -17.17 2.36 4.61
N SER A 314 -16.39 2.03 3.58
CA SER A 314 -14.96 1.72 3.68
C SER A 314 -14.11 2.81 3.02
N PRO A 315 -13.54 3.77 3.78
CA PRO A 315 -12.59 4.74 3.27
C PRO A 315 -11.38 4.08 2.58
N SER A 316 -10.89 4.70 1.52
CA SER A 316 -9.71 4.28 0.75
C SER A 316 -8.92 5.51 0.27
N TRP A 317 -7.81 5.29 -0.44
CA TRP A 317 -6.90 6.35 -0.87
C TRP A 317 -7.04 6.67 -2.36
N PHE A 318 -7.17 7.95 -2.69
CA PHE A 318 -7.35 8.39 -4.08
C PHE A 318 -6.01 8.43 -4.81
N SER A 319 -5.90 7.67 -5.90
CA SER A 319 -4.68 7.48 -6.70
C SER A 319 -5.01 7.38 -8.19
N TRP A 320 -3.98 7.22 -9.04
CA TRP A 320 -4.17 6.91 -10.47
C TRP A 320 -4.78 5.52 -10.71
N ASP A 321 -4.77 4.67 -9.68
CA ASP A 321 -5.30 3.30 -9.67
C ASP A 321 -6.70 3.27 -9.04
N ASN A 322 -6.88 3.82 -7.83
CA ASN A 322 -8.14 3.81 -7.10
C ASN A 322 -8.83 5.19 -7.13
N LYS A 323 -9.99 5.25 -7.78
CA LYS A 323 -10.80 6.46 -8.03
C LYS A 323 -11.95 6.61 -7.03
N LEU A 324 -12.10 5.71 -6.06
CA LEU A 324 -13.27 5.66 -5.16
C LEU A 324 -13.49 6.95 -4.34
N PRO A 325 -12.50 7.52 -3.63
CA PRO A 325 -12.77 8.71 -2.82
C PRO A 325 -13.07 9.93 -3.68
N GLY A 326 -12.42 10.06 -4.84
CA GLY A 326 -12.73 11.08 -5.84
C GLY A 326 -14.15 10.94 -6.38
N THR A 327 -14.58 9.71 -6.69
CA THR A 327 -15.94 9.38 -7.16
C THR A 327 -17.00 9.65 -6.10
N GLN A 328 -16.78 9.22 -4.85
CA GLN A 328 -17.66 9.45 -3.71
C GLN A 328 -17.87 10.96 -3.48
N ILE A 329 -16.80 11.75 -3.51
CA ILE A 329 -16.86 13.21 -3.36
C ILE A 329 -17.53 13.87 -4.57
N LEU A 330 -17.17 13.50 -5.81
CA LEU A 330 -17.80 14.02 -7.03
C LEU A 330 -19.32 13.76 -7.04
N LEU A 331 -19.78 12.59 -6.62
CA LEU A 331 -21.21 12.26 -6.53
C LEU A 331 -21.91 12.94 -5.35
N SER A 332 -21.22 13.11 -4.20
CA SER A 332 -21.77 13.87 -3.07
C SER A 332 -22.18 15.30 -3.47
N ARG A 333 -21.45 15.93 -4.41
CA ARG A 333 -21.75 17.24 -5.02
C ARG A 333 -23.19 17.34 -5.56
N LEU A 334 -23.75 16.23 -6.05
CA LEU A 334 -25.13 16.18 -6.53
C LEU A 334 -26.14 16.33 -5.39
N THR A 335 -25.87 15.72 -4.23
CA THR A 335 -26.73 15.85 -3.04
C THR A 335 -26.73 17.29 -2.49
N PHE A 336 -25.57 17.96 -2.53
CA PHE A 336 -25.40 19.35 -2.12
C PHE A 336 -26.12 20.34 -3.06
N PHE A 337 -25.91 20.24 -4.37
CA PHE A 337 -26.33 21.28 -5.33
C PHE A 337 -27.51 20.92 -6.26
N LYS A 338 -27.99 19.68 -6.26
CA LYS A 338 -29.20 19.25 -7.00
C LYS A 338 -30.19 18.55 -6.06
N LYS A 339 -30.91 19.34 -5.25
CA LYS A 339 -31.87 18.86 -4.24
C LYS A 339 -32.89 17.86 -4.79
N ASP A 340 -33.34 18.03 -6.04
CA ASP A 340 -34.27 17.13 -6.75
C ASP A 340 -33.75 15.69 -6.96
N LEU A 341 -32.44 15.45 -6.78
CA LEU A 341 -31.79 14.13 -6.93
C LEU A 341 -31.49 13.45 -5.59
N SER A 342 -31.75 14.12 -4.46
CA SER A 342 -31.45 13.61 -3.10
C SER A 342 -32.17 12.30 -2.75
N GLY A 343 -33.26 11.95 -3.44
CA GLY A 343 -34.00 10.70 -3.26
C GLY A 343 -33.52 9.52 -4.12
N ILE A 344 -32.42 9.64 -4.88
CA ILE A 344 -31.92 8.55 -5.73
C ILE A 344 -31.12 7.55 -4.90
N LYS A 345 -31.52 6.27 -4.93
CA LYS A 345 -30.83 5.16 -4.22
C LYS A 345 -29.35 5.12 -4.63
N GLY A 346 -28.46 4.94 -3.65
CA GLY A 346 -27.01 4.89 -3.84
C GLY A 346 -26.31 6.23 -3.62
N LEU A 347 -26.87 7.37 -4.05
CA LEU A 347 -26.22 8.69 -3.88
C LEU A 347 -25.94 9.05 -2.41
N GLN A 348 -26.80 8.61 -1.49
CA GLN A 348 -26.58 8.76 -0.06
C GLN A 348 -25.34 7.99 0.43
N GLY A 349 -25.10 6.77 -0.06
CA GLY A 349 -23.92 5.97 0.32
C GLY A 349 -22.60 6.57 -0.18
N TYR A 350 -22.61 7.20 -1.37
CA TYR A 350 -21.46 7.99 -1.85
C TYR A 350 -21.18 9.20 -0.95
N LYS A 351 -22.22 9.90 -0.49
CA LYS A 351 -22.08 11.00 0.48
C LYS A 351 -21.54 10.50 1.82
N GLU A 352 -22.16 9.48 2.41
CA GLU A 352 -21.77 8.91 3.71
C GLU A 352 -20.33 8.40 3.70
N THR A 353 -19.89 7.78 2.59
CA THR A 353 -18.50 7.30 2.46
C THR A 353 -17.53 8.47 2.23
N ALA A 354 -17.92 9.51 1.49
CA ALA A 354 -17.13 10.75 1.40
C ALA A 354 -16.99 11.42 2.78
N GLU A 355 -18.03 11.44 3.61
CA GLU A 355 -17.99 11.94 4.99
C GLU A 355 -17.06 11.09 5.86
N ALA A 356 -17.11 9.76 5.74
CA ALA A 356 -16.17 8.87 6.42
C ALA A 356 -14.70 9.10 5.99
N VAL A 357 -14.42 9.32 4.70
CA VAL A 357 -13.09 9.71 4.22
C VAL A 357 -12.66 11.04 4.85
N MET A 358 -13.52 12.07 4.84
CA MET A 358 -13.22 13.37 5.48
C MET A 358 -12.93 13.23 6.97
N CYS A 359 -13.70 12.42 7.69
CA CYS A 359 -13.47 12.11 9.10
C CYS A 359 -12.15 11.35 9.33
N GLY A 360 -11.66 10.56 8.38
CA GLY A 360 -10.34 9.92 8.44
C GLY A 360 -9.15 10.89 8.31
N LEU A 361 -9.34 12.03 7.64
CA LEU A 361 -8.27 12.98 7.33
C LEU A 361 -7.97 13.98 8.47
N ILE A 362 -8.97 14.32 9.29
CA ILE A 362 -8.83 15.29 10.40
C ILE A 362 -8.10 14.62 11.59
N PRO A 363 -6.91 15.09 12.03
CA PRO A 363 -6.12 14.41 13.06
C PRO A 363 -6.77 14.28 14.45
N SER A 364 -7.75 15.13 14.77
CA SER A 364 -8.49 15.13 16.03
C SER A 364 -9.83 14.37 15.96
N SER A 365 -10.13 13.71 14.84
CA SER A 365 -11.32 12.88 14.66
C SER A 365 -11.19 11.53 15.40
N PRO A 366 -12.28 10.97 15.96
CA PRO A 366 -12.27 9.63 16.55
C PRO A 366 -12.00 8.52 15.52
N THR A 367 -12.11 8.82 14.22
CA THR A 367 -11.77 7.90 13.12
C THR A 367 -10.51 8.32 12.35
N ALA A 368 -9.68 9.20 12.93
CA ALA A 368 -8.48 9.72 12.27
C ALA A 368 -7.51 8.60 11.87
N THR A 369 -6.98 8.67 10.65
CA THR A 369 -5.94 7.73 10.21
C THR A 369 -4.63 7.93 10.98
N THR A 370 -4.09 6.81 11.49
CA THR A 370 -2.78 6.69 12.13
C THR A 370 -1.63 6.62 11.12
N SER A 371 -1.93 6.49 9.82
CA SER A 371 -0.95 6.33 8.74
C SER A 371 -0.26 7.67 8.43
N ARG A 372 0.69 8.07 9.28
CA ARG A 372 1.34 9.39 9.26
C ARG A 372 2.81 9.34 9.67
N THR A 373 3.60 10.30 9.18
CA THR A 373 4.95 10.60 9.66
C THR A 373 4.92 11.35 11.00
N GLU A 374 6.07 11.48 11.69
CA GLU A 374 6.17 12.29 12.92
C GLU A 374 5.92 13.78 12.63
N GLY A 375 6.36 14.26 11.46
CA GLY A 375 6.03 15.59 10.92
C GLY A 375 4.58 15.79 10.49
N GLY A 376 3.72 14.76 10.59
CA GLY A 376 2.26 14.86 10.40
C GLY A 376 1.77 14.78 8.94
N LEU A 377 2.64 14.42 7.99
CA LEU A 377 2.23 14.05 6.64
C LEU A 377 1.47 12.72 6.67
N ILE A 378 0.38 12.58 5.91
CA ILE A 378 -0.23 11.27 5.66
C ILE A 378 0.72 10.43 4.81
N TRP A 379 1.07 9.24 5.29
CA TRP A 379 2.04 8.34 4.66
C TRP A 379 1.41 6.97 4.48
N VAL A 380 1.37 6.47 3.25
CA VAL A 380 0.57 5.29 2.86
C VAL A 380 1.39 4.25 2.09
N ALA A 381 2.37 4.68 1.30
CA ALA A 381 3.25 3.83 0.51
C ALA A 381 4.67 4.41 0.50
N GLU A 382 5.67 3.54 0.42
CA GLU A 382 7.08 3.94 0.34
C GLU A 382 7.44 4.55 -1.02
N TRP A 383 6.94 3.94 -2.11
CA TRP A 383 7.08 4.49 -3.44
C TRP A 383 6.04 5.62 -3.65
N ASN A 384 6.51 6.80 -4.01
CA ASN A 384 5.65 7.97 -4.27
C ASN A 384 4.76 8.38 -3.07
N ALA A 385 5.35 8.44 -1.88
CA ALA A 385 4.69 8.78 -0.62
C ALA A 385 3.87 10.08 -0.61
N LEU A 386 4.18 11.07 -1.47
CA LEU A 386 3.45 12.35 -1.54
C LEU A 386 2.13 12.29 -2.32
N GLN A 387 1.81 11.19 -3.02
CA GLN A 387 0.60 11.09 -3.83
C GLN A 387 -0.68 11.17 -2.97
N GLN A 388 -0.79 10.32 -1.95
CA GLN A 388 -1.97 10.21 -1.08
C GLN A 388 -2.20 11.41 -0.15
N PRO A 389 -1.19 12.05 0.49
CA PRO A 389 -1.41 13.25 1.29
C PRO A 389 -1.88 14.44 0.42
N VAL A 390 -1.30 14.64 -0.76
CA VAL A 390 -1.70 15.74 -1.67
C VAL A 390 -3.09 15.48 -2.26
N SER A 391 -3.40 14.24 -2.67
CA SER A 391 -4.74 13.89 -3.16
C SER A 391 -5.81 14.08 -2.08
N SER A 392 -5.52 13.63 -0.85
CA SER A 392 -6.40 13.80 0.31
C SER A 392 -6.63 15.27 0.65
N ALA A 393 -5.59 16.11 0.61
CA ALA A 393 -5.70 17.55 0.88
C ALA A 393 -6.51 18.29 -0.19
N PHE A 394 -6.37 17.92 -1.47
CA PHE A 394 -7.20 18.46 -2.55
C PHE A 394 -8.68 18.11 -2.34
N LEU A 395 -8.97 16.83 -2.10
CA LEU A 395 -10.31 16.31 -1.81
C LEU A 395 -10.94 16.93 -0.55
N ALA A 396 -10.16 17.14 0.50
CA ALA A 396 -10.62 17.82 1.72
C ALA A 396 -10.96 19.30 1.50
N THR A 397 -10.25 19.99 0.60
CA THR A 397 -10.61 21.37 0.25
C THR A 397 -11.89 21.42 -0.58
N LEU A 398 -12.08 20.49 -1.52
CA LEU A 398 -13.32 20.37 -2.30
C LEU A 398 -14.53 20.14 -1.38
N TYR A 399 -14.44 19.17 -0.46
CA TYR A 399 -15.56 18.86 0.44
C TYR A 399 -15.83 19.99 1.44
N SER A 400 -14.78 20.65 1.97
CA SER A 400 -14.90 21.88 2.76
C SER A 400 -15.73 22.94 2.01
N ASP A 401 -15.37 23.21 0.76
CA ASP A 401 -16.03 24.23 -0.04
C ASP A 401 -17.45 23.81 -0.46
N TYR A 402 -17.75 22.51 -0.58
CA TYR A 402 -19.11 22.00 -0.79
C TYR A 402 -20.00 22.27 0.44
N LEU A 403 -19.51 21.98 1.65
CA LEU A 403 -20.22 22.24 2.91
C LEU A 403 -20.50 23.74 3.08
N LEU A 404 -19.47 24.58 2.91
CA LEU A 404 -19.59 26.05 2.97
C LEU A 404 -20.62 26.60 1.98
N THR A 405 -20.52 26.20 0.71
CA THR A 405 -21.43 26.68 -0.34
C THR A 405 -22.87 26.19 -0.16
N SER A 406 -23.06 25.10 0.60
CA SER A 406 -24.38 24.54 0.94
C SER A 406 -24.99 25.10 2.23
N GLY A 407 -24.24 25.92 2.99
CA GLY A 407 -24.66 26.43 4.29
C GLY A 407 -24.67 25.38 5.40
N ILE A 408 -23.84 24.32 5.28
CA ILE A 408 -23.73 23.26 6.29
C ILE A 408 -22.55 23.60 7.20
N GLU A 409 -22.85 23.96 8.44
CA GLU A 409 -21.88 24.52 9.39
C GLU A 409 -20.84 23.50 9.90
N ASN A 410 -21.22 22.22 10.01
CA ASN A 410 -20.38 21.17 10.59
C ASN A 410 -20.56 19.83 9.85
N LEU A 411 -19.46 19.08 9.72
CA LEU A 411 -19.39 17.66 9.40
C LEU A 411 -19.50 16.86 10.72
N SER A 412 -20.25 15.76 10.75
CA SER A 412 -20.34 14.87 11.91
C SER A 412 -19.43 13.66 11.73
N CYS A 413 -18.62 13.35 12.76
CA CYS A 413 -17.70 12.22 12.81
C CYS A 413 -17.96 11.45 14.11
N GLY A 414 -18.94 10.55 14.08
CA GLY A 414 -19.52 9.99 15.31
C GLY A 414 -20.10 11.10 16.21
N ASP A 415 -19.82 11.02 17.50
CA ASP A 415 -20.23 12.00 18.52
C ASP A 415 -19.45 13.34 18.45
N THR A 416 -18.48 13.47 17.54
CA THR A 416 -17.70 14.70 17.33
C THR A 416 -18.17 15.44 16.08
N SER A 417 -17.95 16.77 16.04
CA SER A 417 -18.29 17.58 14.88
C SER A 417 -17.18 18.57 14.54
N PHE A 418 -16.92 18.74 13.25
CA PHE A 418 -15.82 19.54 12.70
C PHE A 418 -16.33 20.55 11.70
N LYS A 419 -15.74 21.75 11.67
CA LYS A 419 -16.13 22.79 10.73
C LYS A 419 -15.42 22.59 9.39
N PRO A 420 -15.96 23.10 8.27
CA PRO A 420 -15.26 23.13 6.99
C PRO A 420 -13.86 23.79 7.07
N SER A 421 -13.68 24.74 7.99
CA SER A 421 -12.37 25.33 8.31
C SER A 421 -11.33 24.30 8.74
N ASP A 422 -11.73 23.20 9.39
CA ASP A 422 -10.81 22.21 9.94
C ASP A 422 -10.31 21.24 8.86
N LEU A 423 -11.16 20.94 7.86
CA LEU A 423 -10.72 20.32 6.61
C LEU A 423 -9.74 21.22 5.83
N ARG A 424 -10.01 22.53 5.76
CA ARG A 424 -9.06 23.50 5.14
C ARG A 424 -7.76 23.65 5.94
N LYS A 425 -7.77 23.53 7.28
CA LYS A 425 -6.56 23.46 8.11
C LYS A 425 -5.73 22.21 7.81
N PHE A 426 -6.36 21.03 7.71
CA PHE A 426 -5.68 19.80 7.30
C PHE A 426 -5.08 19.94 5.89
N SER A 427 -5.86 20.48 4.94
CA SER A 427 -5.39 20.68 3.56
C SER A 427 -4.16 21.59 3.49
N ARG A 428 -4.16 22.67 4.29
CA ARG A 428 -3.00 23.55 4.46
C ARG A 428 -1.82 22.87 5.17
N SER A 429 -2.03 21.96 6.12
CA SER A 429 -0.89 21.29 6.78
C SER A 429 -0.12 20.38 5.82
N GLN A 430 -0.82 19.64 4.95
CA GLN A 430 -0.16 18.81 3.94
C GLN A 430 0.49 19.66 2.83
N ALA A 431 -0.17 20.74 2.38
CA ALA A 431 0.40 21.68 1.41
C ALA A 431 1.65 22.39 1.94
N ASP A 432 1.59 22.90 3.18
CA ASP A 432 2.73 23.53 3.85
C ASP A 432 3.89 22.54 4.03
N TYR A 433 3.61 21.30 4.47
CA TYR A 433 4.62 20.25 4.63
C TYR A 433 5.34 19.99 3.30
N MET A 434 4.58 19.80 2.22
CA MET A 434 5.10 19.61 0.86
C MET A 434 5.98 20.78 0.41
N LEU A 435 5.62 22.02 0.76
CA LEU A 435 6.34 23.24 0.41
C LEU A 435 7.48 23.62 1.37
N GLY A 436 7.85 22.74 2.33
CA GLY A 436 9.03 22.90 3.18
C GLY A 436 8.79 23.05 4.67
N LYS A 437 7.55 22.99 5.16
CA LYS A 437 7.22 22.98 6.60
C LYS A 437 7.28 21.56 7.18
N ASN A 438 8.38 20.89 6.92
CA ASN A 438 8.68 19.50 7.30
C ASN A 438 9.99 19.44 8.11
N PRO A 439 10.35 18.31 8.73
CA PRO A 439 11.60 18.19 9.51
C PRO A 439 12.87 18.54 8.72
N GLU A 440 12.91 18.16 7.44
CA GLU A 440 14.00 18.46 6.50
C GLU A 440 14.11 19.94 6.10
N LYS A 441 13.06 20.74 6.31
CA LYS A 441 12.97 22.15 5.88
C LYS A 441 13.23 22.33 4.38
N MET A 442 12.73 21.37 3.59
CA MET A 442 12.98 21.23 2.15
C MET A 442 11.66 21.17 1.39
N SER A 443 11.46 22.00 0.37
CA SER A 443 10.30 21.87 -0.51
C SER A 443 10.46 20.65 -1.41
N TYR A 444 9.48 19.75 -1.42
CA TYR A 444 9.43 18.62 -2.36
C TYR A 444 8.87 19.01 -3.74
N LEU A 445 8.43 20.27 -3.90
CA LEU A 445 8.17 20.90 -5.19
C LEU A 445 9.46 21.54 -5.72
N VAL A 446 10.03 20.97 -6.77
CA VAL A 446 11.35 21.34 -7.32
C VAL A 446 11.33 22.78 -7.85
N GLY A 447 12.30 23.57 -7.40
CA GLY A 447 12.43 24.99 -7.75
C GLY A 447 11.55 25.95 -6.93
N TYR A 448 10.90 25.48 -5.85
CA TYR A 448 10.20 26.33 -4.88
C TYR A 448 10.99 26.46 -3.56
N GLY A 449 11.11 27.68 -3.04
CA GLY A 449 11.84 27.97 -1.80
C GLY A 449 13.37 27.88 -1.93
N ASP A 450 14.06 28.01 -0.80
CA ASP A 450 15.53 28.11 -0.75
C ASP A 450 16.27 26.75 -0.65
N LYS A 451 15.53 25.64 -0.43
CA LYS A 451 16.03 24.25 -0.39
C LYS A 451 14.98 23.34 -1.03
N TYR A 452 15.34 22.65 -2.10
CA TYR A 452 14.51 21.68 -2.83
C TYR A 452 15.40 20.61 -3.49
N PRO A 453 14.87 19.45 -3.94
CA PRO A 453 15.67 18.38 -4.56
C PRO A 453 16.40 18.82 -5.83
N GLU A 454 17.71 18.58 -5.86
CA GLU A 454 18.59 18.91 -7.00
C GLU A 454 18.95 17.66 -7.83
N PHE A 455 18.77 16.45 -7.29
CA PHE A 455 19.13 15.17 -7.93
C PHE A 455 17.91 14.39 -8.43
N VAL A 456 16.89 15.10 -8.93
CA VAL A 456 15.63 14.53 -9.44
C VAL A 456 15.86 13.39 -10.45
N HIS A 457 15.21 12.24 -10.27
CA HIS A 457 15.25 11.11 -11.18
C HIS A 457 14.45 11.42 -12.45
N HIS A 458 15.05 12.17 -13.37
CA HIS A 458 14.42 12.57 -14.63
C HIS A 458 15.50 12.78 -15.71
N ARG A 459 15.47 11.93 -16.76
CA ARG A 459 16.50 11.85 -17.81
C ARG A 459 16.85 13.23 -18.37
N GLY A 460 15.86 13.93 -18.96
CA GLY A 460 16.07 15.25 -19.58
C GLY A 460 16.52 16.37 -18.62
N ALA A 461 16.40 16.21 -17.31
CA ALA A 461 16.91 17.18 -16.32
C ALA A 461 18.37 16.89 -15.94
N SER A 462 18.72 15.60 -15.83
CA SER A 462 20.08 15.14 -15.53
C SER A 462 21.10 15.35 -16.67
N ILE A 463 20.64 15.59 -17.90
CA ILE A 463 21.49 15.69 -19.10
C ILE A 463 21.65 17.17 -19.53
N PRO A 464 22.88 17.69 -19.71
CA PRO A 464 23.08 19.07 -20.20
C PRO A 464 22.41 19.34 -21.55
N ALA A 465 21.89 20.55 -21.72
CA ALA A 465 21.09 20.94 -22.89
C ALA A 465 21.84 20.94 -24.24
N ASP A 466 23.16 20.83 -24.23
CA ASP A 466 24.08 20.73 -25.37
C ASP A 466 24.78 19.36 -25.50
N ALA A 467 24.61 18.46 -24.52
CA ALA A 467 25.25 17.16 -24.52
C ALA A 467 24.65 16.21 -25.56
N ASN A 468 25.51 15.58 -26.37
CA ASN A 468 25.15 14.40 -27.15
C ASN A 468 25.11 13.16 -26.24
N THR A 469 24.07 12.33 -26.38
CA THR A 469 23.85 11.14 -25.54
C THR A 469 23.35 9.96 -26.35
N GLY A 470 23.96 8.80 -26.16
CA GLY A 470 23.38 7.51 -26.52
C GLY A 470 22.79 6.78 -25.31
N CYS A 471 21.84 5.88 -25.58
CA CYS A 471 21.11 5.06 -24.61
C CYS A 471 21.99 4.52 -23.45
N LYS A 472 23.16 3.93 -23.75
CA LYS A 472 24.03 3.28 -22.76
C LYS A 472 25.07 4.20 -22.13
N ASP A 473 25.67 5.10 -22.91
CA ASP A 473 26.70 6.00 -22.37
C ASP A 473 26.08 7.16 -21.58
N GLY A 474 24.77 7.41 -21.68
CA GLY A 474 24.07 8.40 -20.87
C GLY A 474 23.98 8.08 -19.36
N PHE A 475 24.11 6.81 -18.95
CA PHE A 475 24.03 6.39 -17.53
C PHE A 475 25.10 7.03 -16.62
N LYS A 476 26.18 7.56 -17.19
CA LYS A 476 27.13 8.44 -16.49
C LYS A 476 26.46 9.67 -15.84
N TRP A 477 25.35 10.17 -16.39
CA TRP A 477 24.58 11.28 -15.81
C TRP A 477 23.50 10.81 -14.82
N LEU A 478 23.03 9.55 -14.89
CA LEU A 478 22.31 8.95 -13.76
C LEU A 478 23.22 8.94 -12.52
N ASN A 479 24.44 8.41 -12.70
CA ASN A 479 25.42 8.19 -11.65
C ASN A 479 26.31 9.43 -11.35
N SER A 480 25.94 10.63 -11.81
CA SER A 480 26.72 11.85 -11.58
C SER A 480 26.54 12.37 -10.15
N GLU A 481 27.63 12.65 -9.46
CA GLU A 481 27.65 13.32 -8.14
C GLU A 481 27.33 14.82 -8.23
N GLU A 482 27.31 15.40 -9.43
CA GLU A 482 26.84 16.77 -9.69
C GLU A 482 25.30 16.85 -9.73
N PRO A 483 24.69 17.96 -9.26
CA PRO A 483 23.27 18.30 -9.44
C PRO A 483 22.74 18.18 -10.87
N ASN A 484 21.42 18.13 -11.04
CA ASN A 484 20.81 18.17 -12.37
C ASN A 484 21.12 19.50 -13.09
N PRO A 485 21.80 19.47 -14.27
CA PRO A 485 22.17 20.70 -14.99
C PRO A 485 20.97 21.50 -15.50
N ASN A 486 19.79 20.86 -15.65
CA ASN A 486 18.54 21.57 -15.88
C ASN A 486 17.57 21.36 -14.71
N VAL A 487 17.11 22.44 -14.07
CA VAL A 487 16.13 22.37 -12.96
C VAL A 487 14.75 21.97 -13.50
N ALA A 488 14.20 20.89 -12.95
CA ALA A 488 12.88 20.37 -13.30
C ALA A 488 11.74 21.15 -12.61
N TYR A 489 11.64 22.46 -12.89
CA TYR A 489 10.69 23.37 -12.22
C TYR A 489 9.26 22.83 -12.17
N GLY A 490 8.70 22.76 -10.96
CA GLY A 490 7.34 22.30 -10.72
C GLY A 490 7.16 20.79 -10.57
N ALA A 491 8.22 20.01 -10.74
CA ALA A 491 8.18 18.57 -10.49
C ALA A 491 7.89 18.31 -9.00
N LEU A 492 6.84 17.56 -8.69
CA LEU A 492 6.65 16.98 -7.37
C LEU A 492 7.32 15.61 -7.34
N VAL A 493 8.41 15.47 -6.59
CA VAL A 493 9.10 14.20 -6.39
C VAL A 493 8.30 13.24 -5.49
N GLY A 494 8.65 11.96 -5.48
CA GLY A 494 7.98 10.93 -4.67
C GLY A 494 7.90 11.22 -3.16
N GLY A 495 8.92 11.86 -2.58
CA GLY A 495 8.88 12.39 -1.21
C GLY A 495 9.53 11.55 -0.11
N PRO A 496 9.28 11.87 1.17
CA PRO A 496 10.01 11.32 2.31
C PRO A 496 9.56 9.90 2.70
N PHE A 497 10.44 9.18 3.38
CA PHE A 497 10.10 7.94 4.07
C PHE A 497 9.27 8.22 5.34
N LEU A 498 8.74 7.16 5.97
CA LEU A 498 7.83 7.26 7.13
C LEU A 498 8.40 8.04 8.32
N ASN A 499 9.73 8.05 8.47
CA ASN A 499 10.48 8.80 9.49
C ASN A 499 10.84 10.24 9.05
N ASP A 500 10.07 10.82 8.12
CA ASP A 500 10.25 12.14 7.50
C ASP A 500 11.58 12.33 6.70
N THR A 501 12.46 11.34 6.64
CA THR A 501 13.77 11.48 5.96
C THR A 501 13.68 11.47 4.45
N PHE A 502 14.50 12.31 3.80
CA PHE A 502 14.59 12.42 2.35
C PHE A 502 16.04 12.36 1.88
N ILE A 503 16.36 11.41 0.99
CA ILE A 503 17.69 11.26 0.41
C ILE A 503 17.63 11.76 -1.04
N ASP A 504 18.07 13.00 -1.26
CA ASP A 504 18.17 13.66 -2.57
C ASP A 504 19.26 12.98 -3.42
N ALA A 505 18.86 11.98 -4.21
CA ALA A 505 19.77 11.12 -4.95
C ALA A 505 19.11 10.56 -6.21
N ARG A 506 19.78 10.70 -7.35
CA ARG A 506 19.20 10.40 -8.66
C ARG A 506 18.92 8.92 -8.91
N ASN A 507 19.54 8.02 -8.17
CA ASN A 507 19.24 6.57 -8.21
C ASN A 507 18.15 6.14 -7.21
N ASN A 508 17.69 7.04 -6.33
CA ASN A 508 16.63 6.81 -5.35
C ASN A 508 15.27 7.26 -5.91
N SER A 509 14.78 6.57 -6.94
CA SER A 509 13.53 6.92 -7.65
C SER A 509 12.31 6.92 -6.74
N MET A 510 12.22 6.03 -5.73
CA MET A 510 11.16 6.02 -4.70
C MET A 510 10.84 7.41 -4.14
N GLN A 511 11.89 8.20 -3.88
CA GLN A 511 11.79 9.54 -3.32
C GLN A 511 11.96 10.65 -4.37
N ASN A 512 12.77 10.43 -5.41
CA ASN A 512 13.24 11.49 -6.33
C ASN A 512 12.62 11.44 -7.74
N GLU A 513 11.82 10.43 -8.07
CA GLU A 513 11.09 10.39 -9.34
C GLU A 513 9.82 11.24 -9.25
N PRO A 514 9.61 12.20 -10.17
CA PRO A 514 8.39 12.97 -10.25
C PRO A 514 7.39 12.36 -11.23
N SER A 515 6.09 12.61 -11.05
CA SER A 515 5.05 12.15 -11.97
C SER A 515 4.07 13.24 -12.42
N THR A 516 3.50 13.04 -13.60
CA THR A 516 2.50 13.94 -14.20
C THR A 516 1.23 14.08 -13.34
N TYR A 517 0.70 12.97 -12.82
CA TYR A 517 -0.52 12.98 -12.01
C TYR A 517 -0.31 13.62 -10.63
N ASN A 518 0.84 13.40 -9.98
CA ASN A 518 1.21 14.11 -8.75
C ASN A 518 1.14 15.63 -8.97
N SER A 519 1.76 16.08 -10.06
CA SER A 519 1.84 17.49 -10.42
C SER A 519 0.44 18.08 -10.71
N ALA A 520 -0.50 17.27 -11.19
CA ALA A 520 -1.90 17.67 -11.36
C ALA A 520 -2.68 17.74 -10.03
N LEU A 521 -2.42 16.82 -9.09
CA LEU A 521 -2.93 16.92 -7.72
C LEU A 521 -2.43 18.19 -7.01
N VAL A 522 -1.15 18.54 -7.20
CA VAL A 522 -0.55 19.78 -6.68
C VAL A 522 -1.18 21.01 -7.29
N VAL A 523 -1.39 21.05 -8.63
CA VAL A 523 -2.12 22.14 -9.28
C VAL A 523 -3.52 22.31 -8.70
N GLY A 524 -4.24 21.21 -8.44
CA GLY A 524 -5.55 21.23 -7.78
C GLY A 524 -5.51 21.80 -6.36
N LEU A 525 -4.63 21.26 -5.51
CA LEU A 525 -4.47 21.66 -4.11
C LEU A 525 -4.02 23.11 -3.96
N LEU A 526 -3.05 23.57 -4.76
CA LEU A 526 -2.60 24.96 -4.70
C LEU A 526 -3.70 25.89 -5.20
N SER A 527 -4.39 25.55 -6.29
CA SER A 527 -5.52 26.35 -6.80
C SER A 527 -6.68 26.47 -5.81
N SER A 528 -6.95 25.45 -4.99
CA SER A 528 -7.99 25.51 -3.96
C SER A 528 -7.61 26.40 -2.76
N LEU A 529 -6.31 26.56 -2.50
CA LEU A 529 -5.75 27.32 -1.37
C LEU A 529 -5.27 28.74 -1.71
N VAL A 530 -5.04 29.07 -2.98
CA VAL A 530 -4.62 30.39 -3.49
C VAL A 530 -5.49 31.56 -3.02
N THR A 531 -6.76 31.34 -2.66
CA THR A 531 -7.61 32.38 -2.04
C THR A 531 -8.33 31.91 -0.77
N THR A 532 -8.69 32.88 0.08
CA THR A 532 -9.70 32.69 1.13
C THR A 532 -11.11 32.64 0.51
N SER A 533 -11.47 31.48 -0.05
CA SER A 533 -12.77 31.22 -0.68
C SER A 533 -13.94 31.36 0.29
N THR A 534 -15.07 31.88 -0.21
CA THR A 534 -16.35 31.96 0.52
C THR A 534 -17.56 31.41 -0.27
N SER A 535 -17.36 30.83 -1.46
CA SER A 535 -18.35 29.97 -2.16
C SER A 535 -17.82 29.48 -3.52
N LEU A 536 -18.16 28.24 -3.90
CA LEU A 536 -17.87 27.70 -5.22
C LEU A 536 -18.86 28.21 -6.28
N LYS A 537 -18.32 28.61 -7.43
CA LYS A 537 -19.10 28.94 -8.63
C LYS A 537 -19.48 27.64 -9.35
N SER A 538 -20.60 27.03 -8.97
CA SER A 538 -21.06 25.75 -9.52
C SER A 538 -21.09 25.73 -11.06
N PHE A 539 -20.24 24.91 -11.67
CA PHE A 539 -20.19 24.66 -13.11
C PHE A 539 -21.47 23.97 -13.65
N MET A 540 -22.36 23.49 -12.78
CA MET A 540 -23.66 22.90 -13.13
C MET A 540 -24.79 23.94 -13.22
N ALA A 541 -24.56 25.19 -12.83
CA ALA A 541 -25.62 26.20 -12.75
C ALA A 541 -26.01 26.76 -14.13
N LYS A 542 -27.26 26.51 -14.55
CA LYS A 542 -27.89 27.26 -15.64
C LYS A 542 -28.01 28.73 -15.21
N ARG A 543 -27.39 29.66 -15.95
CA ARG A 543 -27.61 31.10 -15.76
C ARG A 543 -29.04 31.47 -16.17
N THR A 544 -29.97 31.43 -15.22
CA THR A 544 -31.23 32.18 -15.32
C THR A 544 -30.91 33.67 -15.29
N PHE A 545 -31.10 34.35 -16.41
CA PHE A 545 -31.00 35.81 -16.48
C PHE A 545 -32.18 36.44 -15.74
N HIS A 546 -31.99 36.79 -14.46
CA HIS A 546 -32.90 37.69 -13.76
C HIS A 546 -32.63 39.14 -14.20
N THR A 547 -33.64 39.77 -14.81
CA THR A 547 -33.58 41.16 -15.28
C THR A 547 -34.08 42.12 -14.21
N GLU A 548 -33.20 42.47 -13.29
CA GLU A 548 -33.31 43.61 -12.37
C GLU A 548 -31.95 44.34 -12.39
N GLY A 549 -31.82 45.65 -12.22
CA GLY A 549 -32.81 46.73 -12.16
C GLY A 549 -32.05 48.06 -12.30
N SER A 550 -32.66 49.10 -12.87
CA SER A 550 -31.93 50.36 -13.17
C SER A 550 -31.42 51.07 -11.92
N ASN A 551 -30.15 51.46 -11.89
CA ASN A 551 -29.76 52.84 -11.57
C ASN A 551 -28.33 53.24 -12.01
N SER A 552 -28.20 54.53 -12.35
CA SER A 552 -26.98 55.34 -12.55
C SER A 552 -25.73 54.89 -11.74
N ILE A 553 -24.46 54.96 -12.18
CA ILE A 553 -23.75 55.88 -13.11
C ILE A 553 -22.43 55.16 -13.55
N HIS A 554 -21.62 55.50 -14.55
CA HIS A 554 -21.34 56.73 -15.32
C HIS A 554 -20.92 56.41 -16.78
N LYS A 555 -20.28 57.35 -17.51
CA LYS A 555 -19.55 57.09 -18.78
C LYS A 555 -18.37 58.04 -19.03
N PRO A 556 -17.21 57.51 -19.45
CA PRO A 556 -16.35 58.09 -20.49
C PRO A 556 -16.37 57.18 -21.74
N LYS A 557 -16.97 57.60 -22.85
CA LYS A 557 -16.28 58.26 -23.99
C LYS A 557 -15.11 57.44 -24.58
N ILE A 558 -15.44 56.62 -25.57
CA ILE A 558 -14.50 56.13 -26.60
C ILE A 558 -14.65 57.05 -27.83
N PRO A 559 -13.57 57.49 -28.51
CA PRO A 559 -13.66 58.22 -29.78
C PRO A 559 -14.23 57.36 -30.92
N ALA A 560 -14.89 57.96 -31.91
CA ALA A 560 -15.55 57.23 -32.99
C ALA A 560 -15.07 57.67 -34.39
N THR A 561 -14.50 56.72 -35.13
CA THR A 561 -14.42 56.62 -36.61
C THR A 561 -13.93 55.20 -36.95
N GLU A 562 -14.29 54.54 -38.04
CA GLU A 562 -15.16 54.94 -39.16
C GLU A 562 -16.02 53.74 -39.66
N LYS A 563 -16.97 53.98 -40.56
CA LYS A 563 -17.85 52.94 -41.13
C LYS A 563 -17.43 52.61 -42.57
N GLN A 564 -17.42 51.32 -42.92
CA GLN A 564 -17.87 50.91 -44.25
C GLN A 564 -18.88 49.75 -44.20
N ARG A 565 -19.82 49.86 -45.15
CA ARG A 565 -20.92 48.98 -45.55
C ARG A 565 -21.10 49.28 -47.05
N ASP A 566 -21.59 48.43 -47.94
CA ASP A 566 -22.15 47.07 -47.87
C ASP A 566 -22.29 46.59 -49.34
N LYS A 567 -22.49 45.29 -49.61
CA LYS A 567 -22.96 44.79 -50.92
C LYS A 567 -23.86 43.53 -50.83
N SER A 568 -24.85 43.52 -49.94
CA SER A 568 -26.09 42.71 -50.14
C SER A 568 -27.30 43.14 -49.31
N GLY A 569 -27.11 43.86 -48.20
CA GLY A 569 -28.07 44.81 -47.64
C GLY A 569 -29.50 44.36 -47.31
N LYS A 570 -29.71 43.60 -46.22
CA LYS A 570 -30.91 43.72 -45.36
C LYS A 570 -30.72 43.08 -43.96
N ARG A 571 -31.77 43.11 -43.13
CA ARG A 571 -31.76 42.83 -41.68
C ARG A 571 -32.71 41.67 -41.32
N VAL A 572 -32.23 40.75 -40.49
CA VAL A 572 -32.70 40.44 -39.11
C VAL A 572 -34.21 40.22 -38.85
N ASP A 573 -34.48 39.05 -38.25
CA ASP A 573 -35.62 38.58 -37.43
C ASP A 573 -37.04 38.41 -38.02
N ASP A 574 -37.56 37.16 -37.91
CA ASP A 574 -38.95 36.75 -37.57
C ASP A 574 -39.11 35.20 -37.76
N VAL A 575 -39.96 34.41 -37.08
CA VAL A 575 -40.59 34.49 -35.74
C VAL A 575 -41.32 33.14 -35.42
N PHE A 576 -41.44 32.72 -34.13
CA PHE A 576 -42.43 31.75 -33.57
C PHE A 576 -42.34 30.24 -34.01
N HIS A 577 -43.06 29.25 -33.43
CA HIS A 577 -43.47 28.89 -32.03
C HIS A 577 -44.11 27.47 -32.00
N SER A 578 -44.23 26.82 -30.82
CA SER A 578 -45.09 25.63 -30.57
C SER A 578 -44.64 24.29 -31.25
N VAL A 579 -45.10 23.07 -30.89
CA VAL A 579 -46.16 22.57 -29.97
C VAL A 579 -45.59 21.43 -29.08
N ARG A 580 -46.18 21.17 -27.90
CA ARG A 580 -45.85 20.03 -27.00
C ARG A 580 -47.08 19.14 -26.71
N SER A 581 -47.24 18.06 -27.49
CA SER A 581 -48.32 17.04 -27.38
C SER A 581 -48.00 15.90 -28.36
N SER A 582 -48.22 14.60 -28.14
CA SER A 582 -48.92 13.85 -27.08
C SER A 582 -48.49 12.36 -27.08
N PHE A 583 -49.14 11.56 -26.23
CA PHE A 583 -49.28 10.09 -26.27
C PHE A 583 -48.15 9.20 -25.73
N SER A 584 -48.54 8.35 -24.77
CA SER A 584 -47.98 7.04 -24.51
C SER A 584 -48.86 5.94 -25.12
N SER A 585 -48.46 4.68 -24.93
CA SER A 585 -49.30 3.46 -24.83
C SER A 585 -49.30 2.42 -25.96
N SER A 586 -49.25 1.16 -25.51
CA SER A 586 -49.75 -0.10 -26.10
C SER A 586 -49.01 -0.85 -27.25
N ASN A 587 -48.33 -1.92 -26.81
CA ASN A 587 -48.58 -3.34 -27.16
C ASN A 587 -48.09 -4.01 -28.47
N HIS A 588 -47.69 -5.28 -28.25
CA HIS A 588 -47.26 -6.34 -29.18
C HIS A 588 -48.02 -6.53 -30.50
N VAL A 589 -47.28 -6.91 -31.56
CA VAL A 589 -47.68 -7.93 -32.56
C VAL A 589 -46.47 -8.77 -33.00
N GLN A 590 -46.68 -10.07 -33.24
CA GLN A 590 -45.86 -11.06 -33.98
C GLN A 590 -46.84 -12.13 -34.54
N PRO A 591 -46.47 -13.07 -35.44
CA PRO A 591 -45.35 -13.16 -36.41
C PRO A 591 -45.86 -13.55 -37.83
N ASN A 592 -44.97 -13.91 -38.79
CA ASN A 592 -45.03 -15.20 -39.56
C ASN A 592 -44.07 -15.36 -40.78
N LEU A 593 -43.45 -16.55 -40.86
CA LEU A 593 -43.00 -17.41 -41.99
C LEU A 593 -42.35 -16.85 -43.30
N GLY A 594 -41.27 -17.55 -43.74
CA GLY A 594 -40.74 -17.53 -45.14
C GLY A 594 -39.61 -18.54 -45.42
N PHE A 595 -39.81 -19.44 -46.39
CA PHE A 595 -38.94 -20.52 -46.94
C PHE A 595 -37.66 -20.02 -47.69
N THR A 596 -36.66 -20.80 -48.17
CA THR A 596 -36.05 -22.13 -47.86
C THR A 596 -34.77 -22.35 -48.71
N VAL A 597 -33.77 -23.06 -48.14
CA VAL A 597 -32.55 -23.77 -48.66
C VAL A 597 -32.32 -23.95 -50.18
N HIS A 598 -31.06 -23.74 -50.66
CA HIS A 598 -30.19 -24.61 -51.53
C HIS A 598 -29.10 -23.75 -52.26
N SER A 599 -27.97 -24.24 -52.84
CA SER A 599 -27.01 -25.35 -52.57
C SER A 599 -25.89 -25.38 -53.66
N LEU A 600 -24.88 -26.28 -53.54
CA LEU A 600 -23.82 -26.62 -54.54
C LEU A 600 -22.74 -25.53 -54.79
N HIS A 601 -21.48 -25.75 -55.22
CA HIS A 601 -20.52 -26.89 -55.36
C HIS A 601 -19.13 -26.29 -55.77
N SER A 602 -17.95 -26.95 -55.78
CA SER A 602 -17.38 -28.19 -55.18
C SER A 602 -15.87 -28.27 -55.48
N THR A 603 -15.15 -29.30 -54.96
CA THR A 603 -13.90 -29.95 -55.50
C THR A 603 -12.58 -29.13 -55.62
N SER A 604 -11.37 -29.69 -55.53
CA SER A 604 -10.83 -30.94 -54.91
C SER A 604 -9.28 -30.98 -54.96
N LEU A 605 -8.66 -31.99 -54.31
CA LEU A 605 -7.24 -32.42 -54.32
C LEU A 605 -6.25 -31.52 -53.53
N ALA A 606 -5.45 -31.96 -52.54
CA ALA A 606 -4.60 -33.16 -52.29
C ALA A 606 -3.11 -32.89 -52.64
N ASP A 607 -2.10 -33.49 -51.99
CA ASP A 607 -2.09 -34.70 -51.13
C ASP A 607 -0.88 -34.76 -50.15
N LEU A 608 -0.92 -35.71 -49.18
CA LEU A 608 0.21 -36.28 -48.38
C LEU A 608 1.02 -35.33 -47.42
N TYR A 609 1.57 -35.76 -46.27
CA TYR A 609 1.71 -37.09 -45.64
C TYR A 609 1.40 -37.03 -44.12
N SER A 610 0.90 -38.13 -43.55
CA SER A 610 0.86 -38.43 -42.11
C SER A 610 1.15 -39.92 -41.88
N PRO A 611 1.93 -40.30 -40.85
CA PRO A 611 1.40 -41.10 -39.72
C PRO A 611 2.07 -40.74 -38.37
N ARG A 612 1.68 -41.16 -37.14
CA ARG A 612 0.57 -41.90 -36.46
C ARG A 612 0.87 -41.77 -34.92
N SER A 613 0.20 -42.29 -33.88
CA SER A 613 -1.04 -43.03 -33.48
C SER A 613 -1.01 -43.03 -31.93
N MET A 614 -1.99 -43.38 -31.08
CA MET A 614 -3.46 -43.60 -31.04
C MET A 614 -3.78 -43.60 -29.52
N SER A 615 -4.79 -42.96 -28.92
CA SER A 615 -6.24 -42.83 -29.19
C SER A 615 -7.08 -44.09 -28.94
N LEU A 616 -7.92 -44.07 -27.89
CA LEU A 616 -9.24 -44.73 -27.70
C LEU A 616 -9.84 -44.11 -26.41
N LEU A 617 -11.00 -43.43 -26.36
CA LEU A 617 -12.40 -43.80 -26.69
C LEU A 617 -12.94 -44.90 -25.75
N ILE A 618 -14.17 -44.81 -25.21
CA ILE A 618 -15.47 -44.83 -25.94
C ILE A 618 -16.64 -44.23 -25.09
N ARG A 619 -17.60 -43.57 -25.78
CA ARG A 619 -19.06 -43.29 -25.52
C ARG A 619 -19.61 -43.13 -24.07
N SER A 620 -20.49 -42.17 -23.71
CA SER A 620 -21.63 -41.46 -24.34
C SER A 620 -23.04 -42.04 -24.06
N SER A 621 -23.90 -41.24 -23.40
CA SER A 621 -25.37 -41.30 -23.46
C SER A 621 -25.99 -39.95 -23.04
N TYR A 622 -27.12 -39.59 -23.66
CA TYR A 622 -27.94 -38.39 -23.35
C TYR A 622 -29.21 -38.81 -22.58
N LEU A 623 -29.75 -37.92 -21.74
CA LEU A 623 -31.18 -37.88 -21.38
C LEU A 623 -31.59 -36.47 -20.90
N SER A 624 -32.90 -36.18 -20.87
CA SER A 624 -33.44 -34.81 -20.91
C SER A 624 -34.28 -34.38 -19.71
N GLN A 625 -34.26 -33.07 -19.44
CA GLN A 625 -35.31 -32.21 -18.86
C GLN A 625 -36.33 -32.79 -17.84
N SER A 626 -36.44 -32.12 -16.69
CA SER A 626 -37.75 -31.74 -16.14
C SER A 626 -37.67 -30.52 -15.22
N HIS A 627 -38.65 -29.61 -15.32
CA HIS A 627 -38.94 -28.59 -14.30
C HIS A 627 -40.03 -29.12 -13.35
N PHE A 628 -39.95 -28.86 -12.05
CA PHE A 628 -41.13 -28.87 -11.17
C PHE A 628 -40.96 -27.97 -9.93
N GLN A 629 -42.04 -27.28 -9.54
CA GLN A 629 -42.22 -26.66 -8.21
C GLN A 629 -43.23 -27.48 -7.40
N PRO A 630 -43.06 -27.53 -6.07
CA PRO A 630 -44.16 -27.15 -5.17
C PRO A 630 -43.66 -26.21 -4.04
N ARG A 631 -44.35 -25.12 -3.67
CA ARG A 631 -45.67 -24.99 -3.04
C ARG A 631 -45.79 -25.54 -1.60
N ILE A 632 -45.57 -24.62 -0.65
CA ILE A 632 -46.38 -24.32 0.56
C ILE A 632 -47.36 -25.40 1.04
N SER A 633 -47.25 -25.76 2.32
CA SER A 633 -48.36 -26.24 3.15
C SER A 633 -48.35 -25.59 4.55
N LYS A 634 -49.53 -25.36 5.13
CA LYS A 634 -49.74 -24.92 6.53
C LYS A 634 -50.28 -26.08 7.36
N PRO A 635 -50.22 -25.97 8.70
CA PRO A 635 -51.45 -26.18 9.49
C PRO A 635 -51.96 -24.96 10.27
N SER A 636 -53.26 -24.98 10.59
CA SER A 636 -54.02 -24.23 11.62
C SER A 636 -53.68 -24.72 13.05
N SER A 637 -53.90 -24.07 14.20
CA SER A 637 -54.48 -22.77 14.69
C SER A 637 -55.55 -22.99 15.77
N HIS A 638 -55.75 -22.00 16.66
CA HIS A 638 -56.62 -21.96 17.88
C HIS A 638 -56.03 -22.64 19.14
N THR A 639 -56.28 -22.18 20.39
CA THR A 639 -57.17 -21.11 20.92
C THR A 639 -56.51 -20.17 21.96
N ASN A 640 -56.83 -18.87 21.84
CA ASN A 640 -57.11 -17.86 22.89
C ASN A 640 -56.40 -17.88 24.27
N GLN A 641 -55.68 -16.79 24.59
CA GLN A 641 -55.98 -15.92 25.76
C GLN A 641 -55.33 -14.53 25.61
N THR A 642 -55.90 -13.52 26.29
CA THR A 642 -55.56 -12.07 26.21
C THR A 642 -55.99 -11.37 27.53
N PRO A 643 -55.69 -10.08 27.78
CA PRO A 643 -54.47 -9.30 27.49
C PRO A 643 -53.95 -8.49 28.72
N SER A 644 -52.70 -7.99 28.69
CA SER A 644 -52.21 -6.99 29.66
C SER A 644 -51.35 -5.89 29.03
N LYS A 645 -51.66 -4.62 29.34
CA LYS A 645 -50.83 -3.41 29.11
C LYS A 645 -50.67 -2.65 30.43
N LEU A 646 -49.45 -2.28 30.82
CA LEU A 646 -49.05 -1.14 31.68
C LEU A 646 -47.49 -1.19 31.72
N VAL A 647 -46.67 -0.16 31.46
CA VAL A 647 -46.62 1.27 31.87
C VAL A 647 -46.14 1.47 33.32
N PHE A 648 -45.16 2.39 33.46
CA PHE A 648 -44.57 3.13 34.61
C PHE A 648 -43.02 3.00 34.58
N LEU A 649 -42.14 4.03 34.50
CA LEU A 649 -41.97 5.40 35.09
C LEU A 649 -41.14 5.45 36.40
N SER A 650 -39.90 5.98 36.30
CA SER A 650 -39.12 6.74 37.32
C SER A 650 -38.78 6.02 38.68
N SER A 651 -37.77 6.36 39.50
CA SER A 651 -37.19 7.66 39.90
C SER A 651 -35.81 7.58 40.63
N PHE A 652 -34.95 8.60 40.40
CA PHE A 652 -34.09 9.37 41.33
C PHE A 652 -33.27 8.82 42.55
N ASN A 653 -31.96 9.13 42.52
CA ASN A 653 -31.09 9.81 43.52
C ASN A 653 -30.71 9.29 44.95
N HIS A 654 -29.40 8.98 45.08
CA HIS A 654 -28.36 9.58 45.99
C HIS A 654 -28.38 9.56 47.55
N ASN A 655 -27.18 9.26 48.10
CA ASN A 655 -26.49 9.88 49.28
C ASN A 655 -26.93 9.54 50.74
N PRO A 656 -26.10 9.83 51.80
CA PRO A 656 -24.61 9.89 51.88
C PRO A 656 -23.93 9.40 53.21
N LEU A 657 -22.59 9.17 53.19
CA LEU A 657 -21.61 9.23 54.32
C LEU A 657 -21.78 8.17 55.47
N VAL A 658 -20.92 8.00 56.50
CA VAL A 658 -19.70 8.73 56.99
C VAL A 658 -18.56 7.77 57.45
N SER A 659 -17.74 8.11 58.47
CA SER A 659 -16.46 7.49 58.91
C SER A 659 -16.46 6.82 60.30
N LEU A 660 -15.39 6.07 60.63
CA LEU A 660 -14.55 6.27 61.84
C LEU A 660 -13.21 5.47 61.79
N VAL A 661 -12.26 5.74 62.72
CA VAL A 661 -10.84 5.31 62.67
C VAL A 661 -10.28 5.00 64.07
N ASP A 662 -9.46 3.93 64.21
CA ASP A 662 -8.34 3.75 65.19
C ASP A 662 -7.68 2.34 65.07
N LYS A 663 -6.43 2.03 65.50
CA LYS A 663 -5.14 2.77 65.62
C LYS A 663 -3.99 1.81 66.08
N ARG A 664 -2.71 2.22 65.90
CA ARG A 664 -1.44 1.63 66.46
C ARG A 664 -0.95 0.31 65.83
N ASN A 665 0.35 -0.01 65.71
CA ASN A 665 1.60 0.75 65.99
C ASN A 665 2.78 0.27 65.06
N PRO A 666 3.95 0.94 65.03
CA PRO A 666 4.86 0.91 63.86
C PRO A 666 6.24 0.23 64.04
N THR A 667 6.90 -0.06 62.90
CA THR A 667 8.37 -0.23 62.81
C THR A 667 8.94 0.20 61.44
N MET A 668 10.00 1.02 61.49
CA MET A 668 11.03 1.38 60.47
C MET A 668 10.72 1.30 58.95
N GLN A 669 10.87 2.46 58.28
CA GLN A 669 10.99 2.59 56.81
C GLN A 669 12.44 2.39 56.31
N PRO A 670 12.67 1.63 55.23
CA PRO A 670 13.68 1.91 54.21
C PRO A 670 13.21 3.07 53.28
N PRO A 671 14.09 3.66 52.44
CA PRO A 671 13.76 4.88 51.70
C PRO A 671 12.64 4.68 50.67
N THR A 672 11.85 5.74 50.46
CA THR A 672 10.88 5.81 49.37
C THR A 672 11.60 5.79 48.03
N PHE A 673 11.56 4.65 47.34
CA PHE A 673 11.69 4.66 45.89
C PHE A 673 10.53 5.49 45.34
N THR A 674 10.85 6.63 44.73
CA THR A 674 10.01 7.18 43.66
C THR A 674 9.80 6.05 42.65
N PRO A 675 8.58 5.81 42.15
CA PRO A 675 8.43 4.94 41.00
C PRO A 675 9.30 5.53 39.88
N SER A 676 10.29 4.77 39.44
CA SER A 676 10.99 5.12 38.20
C SER A 676 9.92 5.26 37.14
N MET A 677 10.05 6.26 36.24
CA MET A 677 9.20 6.28 35.07
C MET A 677 9.61 5.08 34.21
N THR A 678 8.91 3.96 34.41
CA THR A 678 9.09 2.76 33.62
C THR A 678 8.77 3.14 32.18
N VAL A 679 9.82 3.36 31.40
CA VAL A 679 9.72 3.51 29.95
C VAL A 679 8.97 2.28 29.48
N LYS A 680 7.75 2.47 28.96
CA LYS A 680 7.06 1.40 28.23
C LYS A 680 8.04 0.97 27.14
N SER A 681 8.45 -0.29 27.17
CA SER A 681 9.33 -0.82 26.15
C SER A 681 8.66 -0.64 24.78
N SER A 682 9.46 -0.33 23.78
CA SER A 682 8.99 -0.05 22.42
C SER A 682 8.58 -1.31 21.65
N LEU A 683 8.53 -2.47 22.32
CA LEU A 683 8.17 -3.76 21.73
C LEU A 683 6.83 -3.66 21.01
N ILE A 684 6.74 -4.29 19.84
CA ILE A 684 5.50 -4.36 19.08
C ILE A 684 4.40 -5.04 19.93
N ASP A 685 3.15 -4.59 19.81
CA ASP A 685 2.03 -5.31 20.45
C ASP A 685 1.94 -6.75 19.90
N PRO A 686 1.42 -7.73 20.68
CA PRO A 686 1.13 -9.06 20.17
C PRO A 686 0.15 -9.02 18.98
N ASP A 687 0.24 -10.02 18.10
CA ASP A 687 -0.71 -10.14 17.00
C ASP A 687 -2.08 -10.59 17.52
N GLY A 688 -3.14 -9.89 17.13
CA GLY A 688 -4.45 -9.92 17.80
C GLY A 688 -4.54 -9.11 19.11
N GLY A 689 -3.51 -8.36 19.48
CA GLY A 689 -3.51 -7.39 20.59
C GLY A 689 -3.06 -7.91 21.95
N GLU A 690 -3.26 -9.19 22.26
CA GLU A 690 -2.83 -9.84 23.51
C GLU A 690 -2.16 -11.19 23.24
N LEU A 691 -1.20 -11.58 24.10
CA LEU A 691 -0.60 -12.92 24.06
C LEU A 691 -1.57 -13.93 24.68
N VAL A 692 -1.85 -15.00 23.94
CA VAL A 692 -2.73 -16.09 24.36
C VAL A 692 -1.89 -17.24 24.93
N GLU A 693 -1.70 -17.26 26.24
CA GLU A 693 -1.15 -18.43 26.96
C GLU A 693 -2.29 -19.41 27.31
N LEU A 694 -2.05 -20.70 27.12
CA LEU A 694 -3.04 -21.78 27.36
C LEU A 694 -2.59 -22.76 28.47
N MET A 695 -1.65 -22.30 29.30
CA MET A 695 -1.17 -23.03 30.47
C MET A 695 -2.20 -22.98 31.60
N VAL A 696 -2.62 -24.15 32.09
CA VAL A 696 -3.53 -24.29 33.23
C VAL A 696 -2.85 -23.79 34.52
N PRO A 697 -3.52 -22.96 35.36
CA PRO A 697 -2.97 -22.50 36.63
C PRO A 697 -2.56 -23.67 37.55
N GLU A 698 -1.45 -23.52 38.29
CA GLU A 698 -0.90 -24.61 39.13
C GLU A 698 -1.89 -25.20 40.13
N SER A 699 -2.81 -24.38 40.63
CA SER A 699 -3.90 -24.78 41.53
C SER A 699 -4.90 -25.75 40.91
N GLU A 700 -5.06 -25.75 39.58
CA GLU A 700 -6.06 -26.52 38.85
C GLU A 700 -5.50 -27.76 38.16
N ILE A 701 -4.19 -27.84 37.88
CA ILE A 701 -3.52 -28.95 37.18
C ILE A 701 -3.97 -30.33 37.70
N LYS A 702 -3.99 -30.52 39.03
CA LYS A 702 -4.37 -31.81 39.66
C LYS A 702 -5.83 -32.19 39.42
N LEU A 703 -6.73 -31.21 39.32
CA LEU A 703 -8.14 -31.42 39.02
C LEU A 703 -8.34 -31.71 37.53
N LYS A 704 -7.72 -30.91 36.66
CA LYS A 704 -7.79 -31.01 35.20
C LYS A 704 -7.18 -32.31 34.65
N LYS A 705 -6.03 -32.75 35.18
CA LYS A 705 -5.42 -34.05 34.81
C LYS A 705 -6.32 -35.22 35.22
N LYS A 706 -6.91 -35.20 36.42
CA LYS A 706 -7.88 -36.21 36.87
C LYS A 706 -9.20 -36.20 36.09
N GLU A 707 -9.67 -35.03 35.66
CA GLU A 707 -10.81 -34.93 34.74
C GLU A 707 -10.48 -35.60 33.39
N SER A 708 -9.26 -35.39 32.90
CA SER A 708 -8.78 -35.90 31.61
C SER A 708 -8.56 -37.41 31.60
N GLU A 709 -8.26 -38.03 32.74
CA GLU A 709 -8.20 -39.51 32.90
C GLU A 709 -9.51 -40.22 32.49
N ALA A 710 -10.64 -39.52 32.49
CA ALA A 710 -11.96 -40.05 32.12
C ALA A 710 -12.43 -39.65 30.69
N MET A 711 -11.62 -38.93 29.92
CA MET A 711 -11.96 -38.53 28.54
C MET A 711 -11.46 -39.56 27.52
N PRO A 712 -12.07 -39.62 26.31
CA PRO A 712 -11.42 -40.23 25.15
C PRO A 712 -10.04 -39.61 24.91
N LYS A 713 -9.10 -40.41 24.43
CA LYS A 713 -7.70 -40.00 24.26
C LYS A 713 -7.38 -39.70 22.80
N VAL A 714 -6.51 -38.73 22.58
CA VAL A 714 -5.78 -38.54 21.33
C VAL A 714 -4.29 -38.64 21.65
N GLU A 715 -3.64 -39.64 21.07
CA GLU A 715 -2.19 -39.84 21.18
C GLU A 715 -1.50 -38.87 20.20
N LEU A 716 -0.56 -38.07 20.70
CA LEU A 716 0.18 -37.07 19.92
C LEU A 716 1.43 -37.67 19.29
N THR A 717 1.76 -37.28 18.06
CA THR A 717 3.10 -37.48 17.51
C THR A 717 4.10 -36.46 18.07
N LYS A 718 5.38 -36.58 17.70
CA LYS A 718 6.41 -35.58 18.03
C LYS A 718 6.07 -34.19 17.44
N ILE A 719 5.50 -34.15 16.23
CA ILE A 719 5.12 -32.92 15.54
C ILE A 719 3.91 -32.27 16.21
N ASP A 720 2.93 -33.06 16.64
CA ASP A 720 1.78 -32.52 17.37
C ASP A 720 2.21 -31.95 18.73
N LEU A 721 3.24 -32.53 19.37
CA LEU A 721 3.85 -31.99 20.59
C LEU A 721 4.57 -30.65 20.35
N GLU A 722 5.27 -30.51 19.22
CA GLU A 722 5.85 -29.22 18.77
C GLU A 722 4.75 -28.18 18.51
N TRP A 723 3.62 -28.57 17.91
CA TRP A 723 2.49 -27.67 17.74
C TRP A 723 1.78 -27.32 19.05
N VAL A 724 1.59 -28.26 19.98
CA VAL A 724 1.06 -27.97 21.33
C VAL A 724 1.92 -26.89 22.00
N HIS A 725 3.24 -27.01 21.93
CA HIS A 725 4.20 -26.02 22.44
C HIS A 725 4.00 -24.63 21.81
N VAL A 726 3.97 -24.58 20.47
CA VAL A 726 3.73 -23.35 19.70
C VAL A 726 2.43 -22.65 20.13
N ILE A 727 1.33 -23.39 20.23
CA ILE A 727 0.04 -22.78 20.57
C ILE A 727 0.00 -22.40 22.06
N SER A 728 0.46 -23.26 22.97
CA SER A 728 0.27 -23.09 24.41
C SER A 728 0.99 -21.89 25.01
N GLU A 729 2.09 -21.48 24.38
CA GLU A 729 2.89 -20.31 24.79
C GLU A 729 2.49 -19.02 24.06
N GLY A 730 1.53 -19.07 23.15
CA GLY A 730 1.06 -17.90 22.40
C GLY A 730 1.92 -17.50 21.21
N TRP A 731 2.81 -18.36 20.70
CA TRP A 731 3.48 -18.13 19.41
C TRP A 731 2.45 -17.98 18.27
N ALA A 732 1.34 -18.72 18.37
CA ALA A 732 0.20 -18.67 17.46
C ALA A 732 -0.88 -17.62 17.83
N SER A 733 -0.62 -16.68 18.75
CA SER A 733 -1.65 -15.70 19.18
C SER A 733 -2.32 -15.00 17.98
N PRO A 734 -3.65 -14.82 17.99
CA PRO A 734 -4.59 -15.07 19.09
C PRO A 734 -5.27 -16.47 19.10
N LEU A 735 -4.71 -17.48 18.41
CA LEU A 735 -5.28 -18.83 18.31
C LEU A 735 -5.37 -19.53 19.68
N LYS A 736 -6.47 -20.27 19.93
CA LYS A 736 -6.79 -20.86 21.25
C LYS A 736 -6.64 -22.39 21.34
N GLY A 737 -6.08 -23.03 20.32
CA GLY A 737 -5.87 -24.47 20.26
C GLY A 737 -5.60 -24.92 18.83
N PHE A 738 -5.88 -26.18 18.52
CA PHE A 738 -5.86 -26.65 17.14
C PHE A 738 -7.06 -26.08 16.38
N MET A 739 -6.85 -25.65 15.14
CA MET A 739 -7.84 -24.87 14.39
C MET A 739 -9.16 -25.63 14.17
N ARG A 740 -10.28 -24.92 14.33
CA ARG A 740 -11.62 -25.32 13.89
C ARG A 740 -11.75 -25.27 12.37
N GLU A 741 -12.84 -25.77 11.79
CA GLU A 741 -12.99 -25.83 10.32
C GLU A 741 -13.00 -24.41 9.71
N ASP A 742 -13.59 -23.42 10.41
CA ASP A 742 -13.61 -22.02 9.96
C ASP A 742 -12.25 -21.32 10.08
N GLU A 743 -11.49 -21.58 11.15
CA GLU A 743 -10.11 -21.10 11.32
C GLU A 743 -9.17 -21.73 10.28
N TYR A 744 -9.30 -23.04 10.05
CA TYR A 744 -8.55 -23.79 9.04
C TYR A 744 -8.79 -23.24 7.64
N LEU A 745 -10.06 -23.11 7.22
CA LEU A 745 -10.40 -22.60 5.89
C LEU A 745 -9.96 -21.14 5.71
N GLN A 746 -10.05 -20.30 6.75
CA GLN A 746 -9.53 -18.94 6.69
C GLN A 746 -8.01 -18.89 6.49
N SER A 747 -7.25 -19.64 7.30
CA SER A 747 -5.79 -19.78 7.16
C SER A 747 -5.42 -20.26 5.76
N LEU A 748 -6.07 -21.33 5.28
CA LEU A 748 -5.75 -22.00 4.03
C LEU A 748 -6.15 -21.23 2.75
N HIS A 749 -7.14 -20.34 2.83
CA HIS A 749 -7.61 -19.54 1.68
C HIS A 749 -7.13 -18.08 1.68
N PHE A 750 -6.85 -17.50 2.85
CA PHE A 750 -6.58 -16.07 3.00
C PHE A 750 -5.29 -15.75 3.76
N ASN A 751 -4.51 -16.76 4.19
CA ASN A 751 -3.30 -16.61 5.01
C ASN A 751 -3.50 -15.77 6.29
N SER A 752 -4.73 -15.68 6.77
CA SER A 752 -5.14 -14.77 7.85
C SER A 752 -6.41 -15.27 8.53
N LEU A 753 -6.65 -14.85 9.78
CA LEU A 753 -7.92 -15.07 10.49
C LEU A 753 -8.63 -13.72 10.68
N ARG A 754 -9.95 -13.71 10.56
CA ARG A 754 -10.76 -12.54 10.86
C ARG A 754 -11.29 -12.58 12.29
N LEU A 755 -10.94 -11.57 13.08
CA LEU A 755 -11.39 -11.44 14.46
C LEU A 755 -12.81 -10.87 14.55
N LYS A 756 -13.41 -10.96 15.75
CA LYS A 756 -14.82 -10.58 15.99
C LYS A 756 -15.12 -9.08 15.88
N ASP A 757 -14.10 -8.24 15.97
CA ASP A 757 -14.15 -6.81 15.70
C ASP A 757 -14.04 -6.47 14.20
N GLY A 758 -13.79 -7.47 13.36
CA GLY A 758 -13.61 -7.36 11.93
C GLY A 758 -12.16 -7.22 11.46
N SER A 759 -11.19 -7.08 12.37
CA SER A 759 -9.76 -7.00 12.07
C SER A 759 -9.20 -8.32 11.51
N LEU A 760 -8.02 -8.25 10.88
CA LEU A 760 -7.28 -9.41 10.37
C LEU A 760 -5.97 -9.58 11.13
N VAL A 761 -5.65 -10.83 11.45
CA VAL A 761 -4.34 -11.26 11.97
C VAL A 761 -3.69 -12.22 10.98
N ASN A 762 -2.36 -12.20 10.83
CA ASN A 762 -1.73 -13.14 9.91
C ASN A 762 -1.87 -14.57 10.45
N MET A 763 -2.10 -15.54 9.56
CA MET A 763 -2.17 -16.97 9.90
C MET A 763 -1.96 -17.82 8.65
N SER A 764 -0.77 -17.72 8.10
CA SER A 764 -0.35 -18.32 6.83
C SER A 764 -0.14 -19.84 6.87
N LEU A 765 0.15 -20.44 8.03
CA LEU A 765 0.25 -21.90 8.17
C LEU A 765 -0.90 -22.48 9.00
N PRO A 766 -1.63 -23.49 8.47
CA PRO A 766 -2.63 -24.24 9.22
C PRO A 766 -2.04 -25.09 10.36
N ILE A 767 -2.44 -24.79 11.59
CA ILE A 767 -2.01 -25.50 12.81
C ILE A 767 -3.09 -26.51 13.21
N LEU A 768 -2.82 -27.79 12.95
CA LEU A 768 -3.85 -28.84 12.85
C LEU A 768 -3.39 -30.14 13.51
N LEU A 769 -4.26 -30.75 14.31
CA LEU A 769 -4.11 -32.10 14.86
C LEU A 769 -4.93 -33.08 14.00
N ALA A 770 -4.29 -34.15 13.53
CA ALA A 770 -4.92 -35.18 12.70
C ALA A 770 -5.24 -36.45 13.52
N ILE A 771 -6.40 -37.06 13.27
CA ILE A 771 -6.82 -38.31 13.90
C ILE A 771 -7.32 -39.32 12.85
N ASP A 772 -7.12 -40.60 13.13
CA ASP A 772 -7.64 -41.68 12.29
C ASP A 772 -9.13 -41.97 12.55
N ASP A 773 -9.69 -42.87 11.76
CA ASP A 773 -11.10 -43.24 11.83
C ASP A 773 -11.43 -43.95 13.17
N ASP A 774 -10.55 -44.84 13.66
CA ASP A 774 -10.69 -45.54 14.94
C ASP A 774 -10.72 -44.57 16.14
N THR A 775 -9.80 -43.60 16.18
CA THR A 775 -9.74 -42.55 17.21
C THR A 775 -11.00 -41.68 17.17
N LYS A 776 -11.46 -41.31 15.97
CA LYS A 776 -12.70 -40.56 15.80
C LYS A 776 -13.92 -41.33 16.31
N GLU A 777 -14.03 -42.64 16.02
CA GLU A 777 -15.13 -43.47 16.53
C GLU A 777 -15.08 -43.59 18.06
N GLN A 778 -13.89 -43.69 18.67
CA GLN A 778 -13.70 -43.70 20.12
C GLN A 778 -14.09 -42.37 20.80
N ILE A 779 -13.88 -41.23 20.14
CA ILE A 779 -14.34 -39.92 20.63
C ILE A 779 -15.86 -39.81 20.54
N GLY A 780 -16.45 -40.28 19.42
CA GLY A 780 -17.89 -40.41 19.22
C GLY A 780 -18.64 -39.09 19.40
N VAL A 781 -19.39 -38.96 20.49
CA VAL A 781 -20.18 -37.75 20.86
C VAL A 781 -19.52 -36.91 21.96
N SER A 782 -18.31 -37.24 22.40
CA SER A 782 -17.62 -36.47 23.43
C SER A 782 -17.29 -35.06 22.93
N LYS A 783 -17.45 -34.07 23.82
CA LYS A 783 -17.04 -32.68 23.57
C LYS A 783 -15.63 -32.35 24.05
N ASN A 784 -14.97 -33.25 24.78
CA ASN A 784 -13.62 -33.06 25.30
C ASN A 784 -12.77 -34.32 25.04
N VAL A 785 -11.47 -34.15 24.81
CA VAL A 785 -10.50 -35.26 24.71
C VAL A 785 -9.25 -34.95 25.53
N ALA A 786 -8.62 -36.00 26.07
CA ALA A 786 -7.31 -35.90 26.71
C ALA A 786 -6.20 -36.01 25.65
N LEU A 787 -5.17 -35.17 25.75
CA LEU A 787 -4.00 -35.21 24.88
C LEU A 787 -2.86 -35.94 25.57
N VAL A 788 -2.39 -37.01 24.94
CA VAL A 788 -1.37 -37.93 25.48
C VAL A 788 -0.08 -37.76 24.68
N SER A 789 1.05 -37.60 25.35
CA SER A 789 2.35 -37.40 24.69
C SER A 789 2.88 -38.70 24.06
N PRO A 790 3.90 -38.62 23.17
CA PRO A 790 4.64 -39.80 22.68
C PRO A 790 5.29 -40.70 23.76
N GLN A 791 5.23 -40.30 25.04
CA GLN A 791 5.72 -41.03 26.21
C GLN A 791 4.59 -41.66 27.04
N GLY A 792 3.32 -41.50 26.64
CA GLY A 792 2.14 -42.02 27.35
C GLY A 792 1.59 -41.11 28.46
N ASP A 793 2.12 -39.89 28.61
CA ASP A 793 1.73 -38.96 29.66
C ASP A 793 0.56 -38.08 29.21
N ILE A 794 -0.50 -37.94 30.03
CA ILE A 794 -1.53 -36.92 29.78
C ILE A 794 -0.91 -35.55 30.06
N ILE A 795 -0.71 -34.75 29.02
CA ILE A 795 -0.10 -33.40 29.09
C ILE A 795 -1.11 -32.26 28.99
N GLY A 796 -2.33 -32.53 28.53
CA GLY A 796 -3.36 -31.52 28.33
C GLY A 796 -4.71 -32.12 27.95
N SER A 797 -5.65 -31.25 27.58
CA SER A 797 -6.94 -31.61 27.01
C SER A 797 -7.36 -30.62 25.93
N LEU A 798 -8.18 -31.08 24.98
CA LEU A 798 -8.80 -30.25 23.96
C LEU A 798 -10.32 -30.22 24.24
N ARG A 799 -10.90 -29.03 24.29
CA ARG A 799 -12.27 -28.75 24.75
C ARG A 799 -13.17 -28.28 23.61
N SER A 800 -14.47 -28.46 23.80
CA SER A 800 -15.52 -28.05 22.84
C SER A 800 -15.24 -28.56 21.42
N VAL A 801 -14.77 -29.82 21.30
CA VAL A 801 -14.13 -30.32 20.08
C VAL A 801 -15.06 -30.41 18.88
N GLU A 802 -14.42 -30.35 17.72
CA GLU A 802 -14.99 -30.30 16.40
C GLU A 802 -14.13 -31.16 15.47
N ILE A 803 -14.74 -32.12 14.77
CA ILE A 803 -14.03 -33.09 13.93
C ILE A 803 -14.52 -32.96 12.50
N TYR A 804 -13.61 -32.57 11.61
CA TYR A 804 -13.87 -32.30 10.19
C TYR A 804 -12.87 -33.07 9.31
N LYS A 805 -13.03 -33.04 7.99
CA LYS A 805 -12.30 -33.96 7.10
C LYS A 805 -10.92 -33.45 6.71
N HIS A 806 -9.90 -34.32 6.80
CA HIS A 806 -8.55 -34.01 6.34
C HIS A 806 -8.46 -34.13 4.81
N ASN A 807 -8.84 -33.08 4.09
CA ASN A 807 -8.66 -32.97 2.63
C ASN A 807 -7.17 -32.76 2.31
N LYS A 808 -6.34 -33.81 2.48
CA LYS A 808 -4.87 -33.74 2.38
C LYS A 808 -4.37 -33.06 1.10
N GLU A 809 -4.90 -33.45 -0.06
CA GLU A 809 -4.50 -32.86 -1.35
C GLU A 809 -4.74 -31.34 -1.40
N GLU A 810 -5.87 -30.87 -0.89
CA GLU A 810 -6.17 -29.43 -0.82
C GLU A 810 -5.26 -28.70 0.19
N ARG A 811 -5.03 -29.28 1.37
CA ARG A 811 -4.06 -28.76 2.36
C ARG A 811 -2.68 -28.60 1.74
N ILE A 812 -2.21 -29.62 1.01
CA ILE A 812 -0.90 -29.64 0.36
C ILE A 812 -0.84 -28.59 -0.75
N ALA A 813 -1.79 -28.64 -1.69
CA ALA A 813 -1.85 -27.73 -2.84
C ALA A 813 -1.87 -26.25 -2.45
N ARG A 814 -2.64 -25.88 -1.42
CA ARG A 814 -2.77 -24.48 -0.98
C ARG A 814 -1.59 -24.01 -0.11
N THR A 815 -1.00 -24.88 0.70
CA THR A 815 0.11 -24.49 1.60
C THR A 815 1.46 -24.42 0.87
N TRP A 816 1.77 -25.37 -0.02
CA TRP A 816 3.04 -25.44 -0.78
C TRP A 816 2.92 -24.98 -2.24
N GLY A 817 1.73 -24.65 -2.74
CA GLY A 817 1.51 -24.27 -4.14
C GLY A 817 1.70 -25.41 -5.16
N THR A 818 1.91 -26.65 -4.70
CA THR A 818 2.13 -27.85 -5.52
C THR A 818 1.71 -29.10 -4.75
N THR A 819 1.41 -30.18 -5.47
CA THR A 819 1.17 -31.54 -4.94
C THR A 819 2.24 -32.54 -5.39
N SER A 820 3.40 -32.06 -5.86
CA SER A 820 4.53 -32.93 -6.23
C SER A 820 4.97 -33.81 -5.04
N PRO A 821 5.23 -35.12 -5.26
CA PRO A 821 5.83 -35.96 -4.24
C PRO A 821 7.25 -35.48 -3.89
N GLY A 822 7.73 -35.88 -2.71
CA GLY A 822 9.07 -35.55 -2.19
C GLY A 822 9.16 -34.26 -1.38
N LEU A 823 8.03 -33.68 -0.96
CA LEU A 823 7.99 -32.58 0.02
C LEU A 823 8.14 -33.16 1.45
N PRO A 824 9.23 -32.91 2.20
CA PRO A 824 9.57 -33.69 3.40
C PRO A 824 8.46 -33.73 4.47
N TYR A 825 7.97 -32.56 4.89
CA TYR A 825 6.91 -32.46 5.89
C TYR A 825 5.58 -33.11 5.41
N VAL A 826 5.32 -33.11 4.10
CA VAL A 826 4.13 -33.76 3.54
C VAL A 826 4.26 -35.28 3.63
N GLU A 827 5.37 -35.83 3.12
CA GLU A 827 5.58 -37.29 3.08
C GLU A 827 5.75 -37.90 4.47
N GLU A 828 6.41 -37.19 5.39
CA GLU A 828 6.66 -37.68 6.75
C GLU A 828 5.47 -37.47 7.70
N HIS A 829 4.63 -36.44 7.48
CA HIS A 829 3.64 -36.01 8.50
C HIS A 829 2.22 -35.72 7.99
N ILE A 830 1.96 -35.57 6.68
CA ILE A 830 0.61 -35.35 6.14
C ILE A 830 0.11 -36.60 5.40
N THR A 831 0.89 -37.14 4.46
CA THR A 831 0.58 -38.37 3.72
C THR A 831 0.19 -39.52 4.67
N PRO A 832 0.98 -39.89 5.70
CA PRO A 832 0.66 -41.01 6.61
C PRO A 832 -0.34 -40.67 7.73
N SER A 833 -0.74 -39.41 7.91
CA SER A 833 -1.63 -38.99 9.01
C SER A 833 -3.06 -39.52 8.88
N GLY A 834 -3.88 -39.32 9.92
CA GLY A 834 -5.30 -39.68 9.90
C GLY A 834 -6.16 -38.92 8.86
N ASN A 835 -7.35 -39.47 8.60
CA ASN A 835 -8.31 -38.96 7.62
C ASN A 835 -9.19 -37.79 8.12
N TRP A 836 -9.09 -37.45 9.40
CA TRP A 836 -9.86 -36.40 10.06
C TRP A 836 -8.93 -35.40 10.76
N LEU A 837 -9.43 -34.19 10.95
CA LEU A 837 -8.80 -33.13 11.72
C LEU A 837 -9.67 -32.84 12.93
N ILE A 838 -9.04 -32.52 14.07
CA ILE A 838 -9.74 -32.16 15.30
C ILE A 838 -9.30 -30.77 15.79
N GLY A 839 -10.27 -29.86 15.88
CA GLY A 839 -10.12 -28.51 16.40
C GLY A 839 -10.81 -28.33 17.75
N GLY A 840 -10.35 -27.36 18.54
CA GLY A 840 -10.92 -27.07 19.86
C GLY A 840 -10.07 -26.14 20.72
N ASP A 841 -10.60 -25.79 21.89
CA ASP A 841 -9.92 -24.93 22.87
C ASP A 841 -8.93 -25.76 23.70
N LEU A 842 -7.64 -25.43 23.68
CA LEU A 842 -6.55 -26.22 24.27
C LEU A 842 -6.28 -25.82 25.72
N GLU A 843 -6.10 -26.81 26.61
CA GLU A 843 -5.65 -26.64 28.00
C GLU A 843 -4.38 -27.48 28.21
N VAL A 844 -3.23 -26.87 28.54
CA VAL A 844 -1.96 -27.59 28.77
C VAL A 844 -1.57 -27.58 30.25
N PHE A 845 -1.18 -28.75 30.76
CA PHE A 845 -1.00 -29.00 32.20
C PHE A 845 0.44 -28.84 32.69
N GLN A 846 1.43 -28.81 31.80
CA GLN A 846 2.84 -28.58 32.13
C GLN A 846 3.59 -28.02 30.91
N PRO A 847 4.58 -27.10 31.07
CA PRO A 847 5.37 -26.61 29.95
C PRO A 847 6.05 -27.75 29.20
N ILE A 848 6.07 -27.66 27.87
CA ILE A 848 6.62 -28.71 27.00
C ILE A 848 8.14 -28.74 27.13
N LYS A 849 8.70 -29.94 27.35
CA LYS A 849 10.15 -30.17 27.50
C LYS A 849 10.58 -31.38 26.70
N TYR A 850 11.70 -31.25 26.01
CA TYR A 850 12.28 -32.31 25.18
C TYR A 850 13.34 -33.10 25.96
N ASN A 851 13.89 -32.53 27.03
CA ASN A 851 14.95 -33.09 27.87
C ASN A 851 16.24 -33.41 27.08
N ASP A 852 16.45 -32.68 25.99
CA ASP A 852 17.62 -32.72 25.09
C ASP A 852 18.79 -31.86 25.58
N GLY A 853 18.69 -31.29 26.78
CA GLY A 853 19.62 -30.32 27.35
C GLY A 853 19.39 -28.87 26.89
N LEU A 854 18.61 -28.63 25.83
CA LEU A 854 18.43 -27.33 25.20
C LEU A 854 17.17 -26.58 25.65
N ASP A 855 16.31 -27.19 26.48
CA ASP A 855 15.07 -26.59 26.98
C ASP A 855 15.27 -25.21 27.67
N HIS A 856 16.48 -24.91 28.17
CA HIS A 856 16.79 -23.61 28.77
C HIS A 856 16.95 -22.46 27.74
N TYR A 857 17.08 -22.78 26.44
CA TYR A 857 17.01 -21.81 25.34
C TYR A 857 15.60 -21.69 24.75
N ARG A 858 14.63 -22.52 25.15
CA ARG A 858 13.24 -22.44 24.66
C ARG A 858 12.48 -21.41 25.50
N LEU A 859 12.72 -20.14 25.22
CA LEU A 859 12.08 -19.03 25.92
C LEU A 859 10.76 -18.65 25.24
N SER A 860 9.67 -18.67 26.01
CA SER A 860 8.33 -18.31 25.52
C SER A 860 8.24 -16.85 25.06
N PRO A 861 7.24 -16.45 24.24
CA PRO A 861 7.07 -15.07 23.79
C PRO A 861 7.01 -14.06 24.95
N LYS A 862 6.40 -14.46 26.07
CA LYS A 862 6.31 -13.67 27.31
C LYS A 862 7.63 -13.62 28.08
N GLN A 863 8.40 -14.70 28.09
CA GLN A 863 9.74 -14.72 28.68
C GLN A 863 10.70 -13.86 27.86
N LEU A 864 10.63 -13.91 26.53
CA LEU A 864 11.39 -13.06 25.61
C LEU A 864 11.03 -11.58 25.78
N ARG A 865 9.74 -11.21 25.78
CA ARG A 865 9.30 -9.84 26.08
C ARG A 865 9.87 -9.33 27.40
N LYS A 866 9.76 -10.13 28.47
CA LYS A 866 10.34 -9.80 29.77
C LYS A 866 11.86 -9.67 29.73
N GLU A 867 12.58 -10.46 28.95
CA GLU A 867 14.04 -10.35 28.82
C GLU A 867 14.46 -9.13 27.99
N PHE A 868 13.69 -8.74 26.98
CA PHE A 868 13.88 -7.45 26.30
C PHE A 868 13.61 -6.27 27.24
N ASP A 869 12.58 -6.36 28.10
CA ASP A 869 12.32 -5.37 29.16
C ASP A 869 13.48 -5.32 30.17
N ASN A 870 13.98 -6.48 30.64
CA ASN A 870 15.13 -6.58 31.55
C ASN A 870 16.38 -5.90 30.98
N ARG A 871 16.67 -6.13 29.68
CA ARG A 871 17.80 -5.55 28.97
C ARG A 871 17.58 -4.10 28.53
N GLN A 872 16.41 -3.51 28.81
CA GLN A 872 16.06 -2.16 28.37
C GLN A 872 16.19 -2.00 26.85
N ALA A 873 15.63 -2.94 26.09
CA ALA A 873 15.60 -2.88 24.63
C ALA A 873 14.70 -1.73 24.15
N ASP A 874 15.22 -0.86 23.28
CA ASP A 874 14.43 0.19 22.61
C ASP A 874 14.17 -0.08 21.11
N ALA A 875 14.72 -1.18 20.60
CA ALA A 875 14.23 -1.88 19.41
C ALA A 875 14.55 -3.38 19.53
N VAL A 876 13.68 -4.26 19.06
CA VAL A 876 14.01 -5.68 18.88
C VAL A 876 14.02 -6.04 17.41
N PHE A 877 15.12 -6.64 16.94
CA PHE A 877 15.27 -7.09 15.57
C PHE A 877 15.59 -8.59 15.53
N ALA A 878 14.84 -9.35 14.71
CA ALA A 878 14.94 -10.79 14.71
C ALA A 878 15.54 -11.37 13.42
N PHE A 879 16.26 -12.47 13.55
CA PHE A 879 16.78 -13.27 12.43
C PHE A 879 16.46 -14.75 12.66
N GLN A 880 15.73 -15.36 11.72
CA GLN A 880 15.35 -16.78 11.75
C GLN A 880 16.38 -17.63 10.99
N LEU A 881 16.67 -18.83 11.52
CA LEU A 881 17.62 -19.76 10.92
C LEU A 881 17.19 -21.23 11.04
N ARG A 882 17.37 -21.98 9.95
CA ARG A 882 17.49 -23.46 9.96
C ARG A 882 18.92 -23.95 9.66
N ASN A 883 19.82 -23.03 9.27
CA ASN A 883 21.21 -23.31 8.92
C ASN A 883 22.18 -22.71 9.95
N PRO A 884 23.43 -23.18 10.06
CA PRO A 884 24.48 -22.55 10.86
C PRO A 884 24.74 -21.07 10.54
N VAL A 885 25.28 -20.33 11.51
CA VAL A 885 25.68 -18.91 11.36
C VAL A 885 27.08 -18.83 10.75
N HIS A 886 27.18 -18.36 9.51
CA HIS A 886 28.46 -17.98 8.90
C HIS A 886 28.64 -16.45 8.94
N ASN A 887 29.83 -15.93 8.63
CA ASN A 887 30.16 -14.52 8.83
C ASN A 887 29.33 -13.57 7.93
N GLY A 888 28.66 -14.08 6.89
CA GLY A 888 27.69 -13.31 6.10
C GLY A 888 26.40 -13.02 6.89
N HIS A 889 25.88 -14.02 7.62
CA HIS A 889 24.79 -13.83 8.58
C HIS A 889 25.20 -12.85 9.69
N ALA A 890 26.41 -12.99 10.24
CA ALA A 890 26.91 -12.08 11.27
C ALA A 890 27.05 -10.63 10.77
N LEU A 891 27.60 -10.43 9.56
CA LEU A 891 27.69 -9.11 8.92
C LEU A 891 26.31 -8.43 8.82
N LEU A 892 25.29 -9.18 8.41
CA LEU A 892 23.91 -8.67 8.29
C LEU A 892 23.30 -8.28 9.64
N MET A 893 23.49 -9.09 10.67
CA MET A 893 23.00 -8.79 12.02
C MET A 893 23.73 -7.59 12.65
N ASN A 894 25.05 -7.50 12.47
CA ASN A 894 25.85 -6.38 12.97
C ASN A 894 25.60 -5.07 12.19
N ASP A 895 25.45 -5.12 10.86
CA ASP A 895 25.05 -3.95 10.05
C ASP A 895 23.62 -3.51 10.38
N THR A 896 22.72 -4.44 10.72
CA THR A 896 21.37 -4.11 11.22
C THR A 896 21.42 -3.40 12.58
N ARG A 897 22.19 -3.92 13.54
CA ARG A 897 22.43 -3.22 14.83
C ARG A 897 22.93 -1.81 14.59
N LYS A 898 23.94 -1.66 13.72
CA LYS A 898 24.56 -0.38 13.38
C LYS A 898 23.55 0.60 12.78
N ARG A 899 22.73 0.16 11.80
CA ARG A 899 21.65 0.98 11.21
C ARG A 899 20.67 1.46 12.25
N LEU A 900 20.23 0.60 13.18
CA LEU A 900 19.26 0.99 14.20
C LEU A 900 19.86 2.04 15.17
N LEU A 901 21.12 1.90 15.54
CA LEU A 901 21.84 2.94 16.31
C LEU A 901 21.96 4.27 15.52
N GLU A 902 22.21 4.20 14.21
CA GLU A 902 22.26 5.36 13.31
C GLU A 902 20.88 6.02 13.10
N MET A 903 19.80 5.23 13.11
CA MET A 903 18.40 5.69 13.11
C MET A 903 17.96 6.29 14.46
N GLY A 904 18.83 6.28 15.47
CA GLY A 904 18.60 6.96 16.75
C GLY A 904 18.16 6.07 17.89
N TYR A 905 17.97 4.76 17.70
CA TYR A 905 17.81 3.82 18.81
C TYR A 905 19.08 3.78 19.68
N LYS A 906 18.95 3.47 20.96
CA LYS A 906 20.03 3.50 21.96
C LYS A 906 20.49 2.10 22.36
N ASN A 907 19.57 1.16 22.39
CA ASN A 907 19.82 -0.23 22.69
C ASN A 907 18.88 -1.17 21.90
N PRO A 908 19.12 -1.34 20.58
CA PRO A 908 18.56 -2.46 19.85
C PRO A 908 18.97 -3.80 20.49
N ILE A 909 18.18 -4.85 20.39
CA ILE A 909 18.57 -6.21 20.78
C ILE A 909 18.27 -7.18 19.64
N LEU A 910 19.25 -8.02 19.31
CA LEU A 910 19.12 -9.11 18.34
C LEU A 910 18.40 -10.29 18.99
N LEU A 911 17.29 -10.72 18.41
CA LEU A 911 16.71 -12.05 18.64
C LEU A 911 17.22 -13.00 17.56
N LEU A 912 18.33 -13.70 17.86
CA LEU A 912 18.86 -14.77 17.02
C LEU A 912 18.04 -16.04 17.30
N HIS A 913 17.20 -16.43 16.33
CA HIS A 913 16.05 -17.30 16.60
C HIS A 913 16.04 -18.57 15.72
N PRO A 914 16.98 -19.51 15.93
CA PRO A 914 16.98 -20.80 15.26
C PRO A 914 15.69 -21.61 15.48
N LEU A 915 15.28 -22.34 14.45
CA LEU A 915 14.22 -23.36 14.50
C LEU A 915 14.68 -24.58 15.29
N GLY A 916 13.84 -25.08 16.20
CA GLY A 916 14.11 -26.26 17.02
C GLY A 916 13.05 -27.36 17.00
N GLY A 917 12.01 -27.23 16.17
CA GLY A 917 11.20 -28.38 15.75
C GLY A 917 11.83 -29.12 14.55
N PHE A 918 11.05 -29.97 13.89
CA PHE A 918 11.46 -30.77 12.73
C PHE A 918 12.19 -29.98 11.63
N THR A 919 13.24 -30.59 11.07
CA THR A 919 13.94 -30.16 9.85
C THR A 919 14.32 -31.37 9.00
N LYS A 920 14.32 -31.23 7.67
CA LYS A 920 14.68 -32.31 6.73
C LYS A 920 16.12 -32.82 6.93
N ALA A 921 16.34 -34.10 6.62
CA ALA A 921 17.54 -34.86 6.99
C ALA A 921 18.90 -34.34 6.46
N ASP A 922 18.96 -33.43 5.49
CA ASP A 922 20.22 -32.83 5.03
C ASP A 922 20.55 -31.46 5.64
N ASP A 923 19.65 -30.85 6.42
CA ASP A 923 19.96 -29.66 7.23
C ASP A 923 20.71 -30.08 8.53
N VAL A 924 21.36 -29.13 9.21
CA VAL A 924 22.22 -29.44 10.37
C VAL A 924 21.37 -29.61 11.65
N PRO A 925 21.61 -30.64 12.49
CA PRO A 925 20.91 -30.85 13.76
C PRO A 925 20.91 -29.64 14.71
N LEU A 926 19.91 -29.58 15.58
CA LEU A 926 19.68 -28.45 16.48
C LEU A 926 20.80 -28.26 17.51
N ASP A 927 21.23 -29.34 18.15
CA ASP A 927 22.35 -29.39 19.10
C ASP A 927 23.65 -28.88 18.47
N VAL A 928 24.01 -29.41 17.30
CA VAL A 928 25.19 -28.98 16.52
C VAL A 928 25.08 -27.51 16.13
N ARG A 929 23.89 -27.03 15.75
CA ARG A 929 23.64 -25.60 15.50
C ARG A 929 23.82 -24.77 16.77
N MET A 930 23.30 -25.20 17.91
CA MET A 930 23.38 -24.46 19.17
C MET A 930 24.81 -24.38 19.72
N GLU A 931 25.61 -25.46 19.65
CA GLU A 931 27.04 -25.41 19.96
C GLU A 931 27.75 -24.40 19.03
N GLN A 932 27.45 -24.43 17.73
CA GLN A 932 27.99 -23.51 16.75
C GLN A 932 27.59 -22.04 17.01
N HIS A 933 26.37 -21.78 17.51
CA HIS A 933 25.94 -20.44 17.92
C HIS A 933 26.68 -19.95 19.17
N SER A 934 26.91 -20.81 20.16
CA SER A 934 27.76 -20.49 21.33
C SER A 934 29.17 -20.11 20.89
N LYS A 935 29.75 -20.80 19.92
CA LYS A 935 31.08 -20.46 19.35
C LYS A 935 31.12 -19.14 18.58
N VAL A 936 30.01 -18.73 17.97
CA VAL A 936 29.89 -17.39 17.35
C VAL A 936 29.87 -16.26 18.40
N LEU A 937 29.35 -16.52 19.60
CA LEU A 937 29.37 -15.57 20.71
C LEU A 937 30.72 -15.57 21.45
N GLU A 938 31.30 -16.75 21.70
CA GLU A 938 32.63 -16.89 22.32
C GLU A 938 33.75 -16.20 21.51
N ASP A 939 33.72 -16.32 20.18
CA ASP A 939 34.66 -15.66 19.27
C ASP A 939 34.37 -14.15 19.09
N GLY A 940 33.30 -13.60 19.69
CA GLY A 940 32.92 -12.20 19.57
C GLY A 940 32.42 -11.78 18.18
N VAL A 941 31.99 -12.73 17.34
CA VAL A 941 31.43 -12.48 16.00
C VAL A 941 30.04 -11.87 16.08
N LEU A 942 29.30 -12.20 17.14
CA LEU A 942 28.13 -11.47 17.62
C LEU A 942 28.37 -11.09 19.09
N ASP A 943 27.86 -9.93 19.50
CA ASP A 943 27.98 -9.43 20.87
C ASP A 943 26.94 -10.10 21.80
N PRO A 944 27.34 -10.83 22.86
CA PRO A 944 26.41 -11.53 23.76
C PRO A 944 25.60 -10.61 24.68
N GLU A 945 26.05 -9.38 24.95
CA GLU A 945 25.26 -8.42 25.73
C GLU A 945 24.02 -7.98 24.94
N THR A 946 24.18 -7.83 23.61
CA THR A 946 23.12 -7.31 22.73
C THR A 946 22.49 -8.37 21.82
N THR A 947 22.81 -9.65 22.05
CA THR A 947 22.23 -10.82 21.37
C THR A 947 21.55 -11.75 22.37
N ILE A 948 20.29 -12.07 22.11
CA ILE A 948 19.57 -13.17 22.76
C ILE A 948 19.47 -14.31 21.74
N VAL A 949 20.01 -15.48 22.11
CA VAL A 949 19.80 -16.73 21.36
C VAL A 949 18.66 -17.49 22.04
N SER A 950 17.63 -17.81 21.27
CA SER A 950 16.47 -18.57 21.74
C SER A 950 16.03 -19.57 20.67
N ILE A 951 15.40 -20.67 21.08
CA ILE A 951 14.94 -21.73 20.18
C ILE A 951 13.45 -21.55 19.90
N PHE A 952 13.09 -21.38 18.62
CA PHE A 952 11.69 -21.34 18.18
C PHE A 952 11.16 -22.78 18.01
N PRO A 953 10.13 -23.22 18.77
CA PRO A 953 9.73 -24.63 18.83
C PRO A 953 8.97 -25.16 17.60
N SER A 954 8.67 -24.32 16.60
CA SER A 954 7.93 -24.72 15.39
C SER A 954 8.70 -25.75 14.55
N PRO A 955 7.99 -26.72 13.94
CA PRO A 955 8.52 -27.52 12.83
C PRO A 955 8.72 -26.67 11.56
N MET A 956 9.55 -27.17 10.65
CA MET A 956 9.86 -26.58 9.35
C MET A 956 9.13 -27.33 8.20
N HIS A 957 8.28 -26.62 7.46
CA HIS A 957 7.43 -27.17 6.40
C HIS A 957 8.12 -27.16 5.04
N TYR A 958 9.09 -26.27 4.85
CA TYR A 958 9.69 -25.93 3.56
C TYR A 958 8.65 -25.31 2.60
N ALA A 959 7.68 -24.58 3.15
CA ALA A 959 6.53 -24.00 2.43
C ALA A 959 6.80 -22.59 1.89
N GLY A 960 8.06 -22.14 1.84
CA GLY A 960 8.45 -20.95 1.09
C GLY A 960 7.74 -19.67 1.59
N PRO A 961 7.19 -18.81 0.70
CA PRO A 961 6.57 -17.55 1.08
C PRO A 961 5.41 -17.67 2.09
N THR A 962 4.72 -18.81 2.11
CA THR A 962 3.71 -19.14 3.12
C THR A 962 4.33 -19.20 4.52
N GLU A 963 5.43 -19.95 4.67
CA GLU A 963 6.11 -20.12 5.95
C GLU A 963 6.97 -18.92 6.38
N VAL A 964 7.42 -18.08 5.44
CA VAL A 964 8.10 -16.81 5.79
C VAL A 964 7.17 -15.87 6.57
N GLN A 965 5.88 -15.80 6.21
CA GLN A 965 4.88 -15.03 6.96
C GLN A 965 4.69 -15.59 8.38
N TRP A 966 4.55 -16.92 8.53
CA TRP A 966 4.46 -17.58 9.84
C TRP A 966 5.67 -17.27 10.72
N HIS A 967 6.88 -17.37 10.16
CA HIS A 967 8.10 -17.01 10.87
C HIS A 967 8.07 -15.57 11.37
N ALA A 968 7.68 -14.61 10.53
CA ALA A 968 7.57 -13.19 10.89
C ALA A 968 6.52 -12.95 11.98
N LYS A 969 5.28 -13.45 11.80
CA LYS A 969 4.18 -13.39 12.79
C LYS A 969 4.63 -13.87 14.17
N ALA A 970 5.29 -15.03 14.24
CA ALA A 970 5.75 -15.59 15.52
C ALA A 970 6.76 -14.67 16.25
N ARG A 971 7.53 -13.84 15.53
CA ARG A 971 8.42 -12.85 16.16
C ARG A 971 7.71 -11.54 16.54
N ILE A 972 6.59 -11.17 15.90
CA ILE A 972 5.67 -10.13 16.42
C ILE A 972 5.18 -10.54 17.81
N ASN A 973 4.73 -11.80 17.96
CA ASN A 973 4.29 -12.32 19.26
C ASN A 973 5.41 -12.29 20.32
N ALA A 974 6.67 -12.54 19.95
CA ALA A 974 7.83 -12.38 20.84
C ALA A 974 8.25 -10.92 21.12
N GLY A 975 7.73 -9.91 20.40
CA GLY A 975 8.02 -8.49 20.63
C GLY A 975 8.94 -7.81 19.60
N ALA A 976 9.31 -8.48 18.50
CA ALA A 976 10.22 -7.93 17.50
C ALA A 976 9.57 -6.81 16.64
N ASN A 977 10.19 -5.62 16.66
CA ASN A 977 9.80 -4.48 15.81
C ASN A 977 10.31 -4.62 14.37
N PHE A 978 11.43 -5.30 14.19
CA PHE A 978 12.14 -5.46 12.91
C PHE A 978 12.38 -6.94 12.60
N TYR A 979 12.33 -7.30 11.31
CA TYR A 979 12.58 -8.66 10.86
C TYR A 979 13.53 -8.69 9.66
N ILE A 980 14.66 -9.38 9.81
CA ILE A 980 15.64 -9.60 8.75
C ILE A 980 15.19 -10.83 7.94
N VAL A 981 14.68 -10.61 6.72
CA VAL A 981 14.31 -11.69 5.79
C VAL A 981 15.43 -11.96 4.78
N GLY A 982 15.81 -13.22 4.60
CA GLY A 982 16.88 -13.64 3.68
C GLY A 982 16.42 -14.00 2.26
N ARG A 983 17.37 -14.40 1.40
CA ARG A 983 17.10 -15.18 0.18
C ARG A 983 16.68 -16.59 0.60
N ASP A 984 15.53 -17.06 0.12
CA ASP A 984 14.97 -18.40 0.38
C ASP A 984 15.13 -18.92 1.84
N PRO A 985 14.62 -18.20 2.85
CA PRO A 985 14.78 -18.59 4.26
C PRO A 985 13.85 -19.74 4.66
N ALA A 986 12.87 -20.10 3.80
CA ALA A 986 11.84 -21.09 4.09
C ALA A 986 11.45 -22.04 2.95
N GLY A 987 12.00 -21.92 1.73
CA GLY A 987 11.73 -22.86 0.63
C GLY A 987 12.75 -24.00 0.55
N MET A 988 12.81 -24.65 -0.61
CA MET A 988 13.73 -25.75 -0.91
C MET A 988 13.93 -25.88 -2.44
N GLY A 989 14.84 -26.76 -2.88
CA GLY A 989 14.87 -27.21 -4.28
C GLY A 989 13.61 -27.98 -4.64
N HIS A 990 13.17 -27.91 -5.89
CA HIS A 990 12.01 -28.66 -6.37
C HIS A 990 12.31 -30.18 -6.31
N PRO A 991 11.45 -31.02 -5.68
CA PRO A 991 11.80 -32.42 -5.43
C PRO A 991 11.94 -33.26 -6.71
N THR A 992 11.31 -32.83 -7.81
CA THR A 992 11.24 -33.54 -9.09
C THR A 992 11.90 -32.78 -10.26
N GLU A 993 12.43 -31.57 -10.05
CA GLU A 993 13.02 -30.73 -11.11
C GLU A 993 14.33 -30.07 -10.67
N LYS A 994 15.20 -29.72 -11.63
CA LYS A 994 16.50 -29.06 -11.34
C LYS A 994 16.36 -27.53 -11.23
N ARG A 995 15.54 -27.06 -10.30
CA ARG A 995 15.30 -25.64 -9.97
C ARG A 995 14.93 -25.46 -8.49
N ASP A 996 14.89 -24.22 -8.02
CA ASP A 996 14.27 -23.90 -6.72
C ASP A 996 12.72 -24.11 -6.81
N LEU A 997 12.08 -24.51 -5.71
CA LEU A 997 10.63 -24.75 -5.64
C LEU A 997 9.83 -23.45 -5.78
N TYR A 998 10.33 -22.38 -5.17
CA TYR A 998 9.79 -21.02 -5.22
C TYR A 998 10.85 -20.04 -5.76
N ASP A 999 10.43 -18.87 -6.22
CA ASP A 999 11.38 -17.76 -6.45
C ASP A 999 12.03 -17.34 -5.12
N PRO A 1000 13.35 -17.14 -5.08
CA PRO A 1000 14.07 -16.95 -3.81
C PRO A 1000 13.73 -15.67 -3.05
N ASP A 1001 13.20 -14.66 -3.74
CA ASP A 1001 12.82 -13.37 -3.15
C ASP A 1001 11.31 -13.25 -2.87
N HIS A 1002 10.48 -14.23 -3.27
CA HIS A 1002 9.03 -14.19 -3.01
C HIS A 1002 8.72 -14.14 -1.52
N GLY A 1003 9.50 -14.78 -0.65
CA GLY A 1003 9.33 -14.66 0.80
C GLY A 1003 9.47 -13.21 1.30
N LYS A 1004 10.43 -12.45 0.78
CA LYS A 1004 10.60 -11.02 1.08
C LYS A 1004 9.45 -10.18 0.50
N LYS A 1005 9.09 -10.40 -0.77
CA LYS A 1005 8.04 -9.66 -1.48
C LYS A 1005 6.66 -9.83 -0.81
N VAL A 1006 6.34 -11.05 -0.37
CA VAL A 1006 5.05 -11.36 0.27
C VAL A 1006 4.92 -10.72 1.65
N LEU A 1007 5.98 -10.63 2.46
CA LEU A 1007 5.92 -9.97 3.78
C LEU A 1007 5.44 -8.52 3.71
N SER A 1008 5.86 -7.75 2.70
CA SER A 1008 5.45 -6.35 2.51
C SER A 1008 4.02 -6.15 1.98
N MET A 1009 3.28 -7.24 1.71
CA MET A 1009 1.88 -7.19 1.24
C MET A 1009 0.94 -8.12 2.03
N ALA A 1010 1.44 -8.77 3.09
CA ALA A 1010 0.70 -9.79 3.84
C ALA A 1010 -0.18 -9.15 4.93
N PRO A 1011 -1.51 -9.39 4.93
CA PRO A 1011 -2.40 -8.88 5.96
C PRO A 1011 -1.97 -9.28 7.38
N GLY A 1012 -2.03 -8.34 8.31
CA GLY A 1012 -1.65 -8.51 9.71
C GLY A 1012 -0.14 -8.39 10.00
N LEU A 1013 0.71 -8.15 8.99
CA LEU A 1013 2.15 -7.94 9.17
C LEU A 1013 2.60 -6.48 8.95
N GLU A 1014 1.66 -5.56 8.73
CA GLU A 1014 1.92 -4.15 8.36
C GLU A 1014 2.67 -3.36 9.45
N LYS A 1015 2.58 -3.83 10.70
CA LYS A 1015 3.27 -3.23 11.86
C LYS A 1015 4.75 -3.64 11.97
N LEU A 1016 5.21 -4.64 11.22
CA LEU A 1016 6.55 -5.23 11.35
C LEU A 1016 7.50 -4.65 10.30
N ASN A 1017 8.58 -4.03 10.74
CA ASN A 1017 9.55 -3.39 9.85
C ASN A 1017 10.42 -4.45 9.16
N ILE A 1018 10.08 -4.78 7.91
CA ILE A 1018 10.81 -5.76 7.11
C ILE A 1018 12.12 -5.14 6.62
N LEU A 1019 13.25 -5.58 7.16
CA LEU A 1019 14.56 -5.05 6.76
C LEU A 1019 15.05 -5.77 5.50
N PRO A 1020 15.23 -5.06 4.37
CA PRO A 1020 15.59 -5.70 3.10
C PRO A 1020 17.02 -6.23 3.12
N PHE A 1021 17.17 -7.52 2.82
CA PHE A 1021 18.47 -8.18 2.70
C PHE A 1021 19.42 -7.42 1.76
N ARG A 1022 20.62 -7.12 2.24
CA ARG A 1022 21.77 -6.82 1.38
C ARG A 1022 22.52 -8.11 1.12
N VAL A 1023 22.67 -8.49 -0.15
CA VAL A 1023 23.38 -9.72 -0.53
C VAL A 1023 24.79 -9.70 0.05
N ALA A 1024 25.13 -10.67 0.89
CA ALA A 1024 26.47 -10.84 1.46
C ALA A 1024 27.18 -12.01 0.75
N ALA A 1025 28.42 -11.78 0.32
CA ALA A 1025 29.26 -12.75 -0.38
C ALA A 1025 30.70 -12.67 0.12
N TYR A 1026 31.52 -13.68 -0.17
CA TYR A 1026 32.92 -13.68 0.24
C TYR A 1026 33.75 -12.85 -0.74
N ASP A 1027 34.25 -11.69 -0.30
CA ASP A 1027 35.17 -10.88 -1.09
C ASP A 1027 36.56 -11.54 -1.07
N THR A 1028 37.04 -11.93 -2.25
CA THR A 1028 38.27 -12.70 -2.44
C THR A 1028 39.54 -11.84 -2.39
N VAL A 1029 39.41 -10.50 -2.52
CA VAL A 1029 40.49 -9.52 -2.39
C VAL A 1029 40.65 -9.15 -0.92
N GLU A 1030 39.54 -8.78 -0.26
CA GLU A 1030 39.50 -8.41 1.16
C GLU A 1030 39.55 -9.61 2.12
N LYS A 1031 39.42 -10.84 1.59
CA LYS A 1031 39.43 -12.12 2.31
C LYS A 1031 38.47 -12.17 3.50
N LYS A 1032 37.24 -11.72 3.28
CA LYS A 1032 36.20 -11.66 4.31
C LYS A 1032 34.80 -11.65 3.69
N MET A 1033 33.79 -11.96 4.50
CA MET A 1033 32.40 -11.71 4.10
C MET A 1033 32.15 -10.20 4.04
N ALA A 1034 31.62 -9.73 2.91
CA ALA A 1034 31.28 -8.34 2.65
C ALA A 1034 29.94 -8.25 1.90
N PHE A 1035 29.36 -7.05 1.83
CA PHE A 1035 28.21 -6.82 0.97
C PHE A 1035 28.62 -6.84 -0.50
N PHE A 1036 27.87 -7.59 -1.31
CA PHE A 1036 28.13 -7.78 -2.72
C PHE A 1036 28.03 -6.46 -3.48
N ASP A 1037 29.10 -6.15 -4.21
CA ASP A 1037 29.22 -4.98 -5.08
C ASP A 1037 29.18 -5.43 -6.55
N PRO A 1038 28.10 -5.13 -7.29
CA PRO A 1038 27.96 -5.54 -8.68
C PRO A 1038 29.06 -5.01 -9.62
N SER A 1039 29.71 -3.89 -9.27
CA SER A 1039 30.80 -3.33 -10.10
C SER A 1039 32.07 -4.19 -10.03
N ARG A 1040 32.29 -4.86 -8.89
CA ARG A 1040 33.39 -5.79 -8.63
C ARG A 1040 32.92 -7.25 -8.60
N ALA A 1041 31.82 -7.60 -9.25
CA ALA A 1041 31.17 -8.91 -9.11
C ALA A 1041 32.08 -10.15 -9.30
N LYS A 1042 33.18 -10.04 -10.04
CA LYS A 1042 34.19 -11.11 -10.25
C LYS A 1042 35.05 -11.39 -9.01
N GLU A 1043 35.14 -10.45 -8.08
CA GLU A 1043 35.92 -10.54 -6.85
C GLU A 1043 35.12 -11.19 -5.71
N PHE A 1044 33.83 -11.46 -5.91
CA PHE A 1044 32.95 -12.08 -4.92
C PHE A 1044 32.68 -13.56 -5.22
N LEU A 1045 32.84 -14.40 -4.20
CA LEU A 1045 32.50 -15.82 -4.22
C LEU A 1045 31.22 -16.09 -3.42
N PHE A 1046 30.24 -16.70 -4.09
CA PHE A 1046 29.04 -17.23 -3.46
C PHE A 1046 29.27 -18.68 -3.01
N ILE A 1047 28.97 -18.96 -1.73
CA ILE A 1047 29.08 -20.30 -1.13
C ILE A 1047 27.70 -20.66 -0.57
N SER A 1048 27.04 -21.63 -1.19
CA SER A 1048 25.72 -22.11 -0.74
C SER A 1048 25.84 -22.99 0.51
N GLY A 1049 24.74 -23.14 1.24
CA GLY A 1049 24.66 -24.07 2.38
C GLY A 1049 25.06 -25.49 1.99
N THR A 1050 24.64 -25.97 0.81
CA THR A 1050 25.06 -27.27 0.27
C THR A 1050 26.57 -27.36 0.07
N LYS A 1051 27.21 -26.33 -0.53
CA LYS A 1051 28.66 -26.30 -0.75
C LYS A 1051 29.44 -26.25 0.57
N MET A 1052 28.95 -25.50 1.55
CA MET A 1052 29.50 -25.47 2.91
C MET A 1052 29.38 -26.84 3.60
N ARG A 1053 28.23 -27.53 3.47
CA ARG A 1053 28.06 -28.93 3.92
C ARG A 1053 28.91 -29.94 3.13
N THR A 1054 29.28 -29.65 1.89
CA THR A 1054 30.23 -30.49 1.13
C THR A 1054 31.64 -30.34 1.71
N TYR A 1055 32.12 -29.11 1.91
CA TYR A 1055 33.45 -28.85 2.47
C TYR A 1055 33.69 -29.60 3.80
N ALA A 1056 32.77 -29.47 4.76
CA ALA A 1056 32.88 -30.16 6.05
C ALA A 1056 32.85 -31.71 5.92
N ARG A 1057 32.20 -32.26 4.89
CA ARG A 1057 32.22 -33.71 4.61
C ARG A 1057 33.47 -34.18 3.87
N THR A 1058 34.14 -33.34 3.08
CA THR A 1058 35.36 -33.73 2.34
C THR A 1058 36.66 -33.43 3.09
N GLY A 1059 36.59 -32.84 4.30
CA GLY A 1059 37.76 -32.35 5.03
C GLY A 1059 38.37 -31.09 4.40
N GLU A 1060 37.68 -30.47 3.44
CA GLU A 1060 38.06 -29.20 2.84
C GLU A 1060 37.62 -28.03 3.75
N ASN A 1061 38.40 -26.96 3.77
CA ASN A 1061 38.02 -25.73 4.47
C ASN A 1061 37.40 -24.72 3.48
N PRO A 1062 36.34 -23.98 3.88
CA PRO A 1062 35.93 -22.78 3.18
C PRO A 1062 37.04 -21.71 3.27
N PRO A 1063 37.01 -20.67 2.42
CA PRO A 1063 37.98 -19.58 2.51
C PRO A 1063 38.03 -18.91 3.89
N ASP A 1064 39.23 -18.56 4.34
CA ASP A 1064 39.49 -17.90 5.62
C ASP A 1064 38.56 -16.69 5.83
N GLY A 1065 37.83 -16.64 6.95
CA GLY A 1065 36.90 -15.54 7.22
C GLY A 1065 35.49 -15.71 6.63
N PHE A 1066 35.17 -16.84 5.99
CA PHE A 1066 33.78 -17.22 5.67
C PHE A 1066 32.94 -17.54 6.92
N MET A 1067 33.56 -18.19 7.92
CA MET A 1067 33.01 -18.53 9.23
C MET A 1067 34.12 -18.38 10.29
N CYS A 1068 33.80 -18.25 11.57
CA CYS A 1068 34.81 -18.30 12.62
C CYS A 1068 35.43 -19.71 12.77
N PRO A 1069 36.72 -19.84 13.13
CA PRO A 1069 37.39 -21.15 13.18
C PRO A 1069 36.79 -22.10 14.22
N SER A 1070 36.36 -21.60 15.38
CA SER A 1070 35.77 -22.44 16.43
C SER A 1070 34.40 -22.97 16.01
N GLY A 1071 33.54 -22.12 15.43
CA GLY A 1071 32.24 -22.51 14.88
C GLY A 1071 32.33 -23.43 13.66
N TRP A 1072 33.37 -23.27 12.83
CA TRP A 1072 33.64 -24.20 11.73
C TRP A 1072 34.04 -25.59 12.23
N ASN A 1073 34.90 -25.66 13.26
CA ASN A 1073 35.34 -26.90 13.88
C ASN A 1073 34.17 -27.74 14.45
N VAL A 1074 33.11 -27.10 14.96
CA VAL A 1074 31.87 -27.80 15.37
C VAL A 1074 31.23 -28.54 14.19
N LEU A 1075 31.14 -27.90 13.02
CA LEU A 1075 30.56 -28.52 11.83
C LEU A 1075 31.45 -29.63 11.25
N VAL A 1076 32.77 -29.45 11.26
CA VAL A 1076 33.73 -30.48 10.81
C VAL A 1076 33.60 -31.74 11.66
N LYS A 1077 33.71 -31.64 12.99
CA LYS A 1077 33.55 -32.78 13.91
C LYS A 1077 32.22 -33.53 13.72
N TYR A 1078 31.13 -32.79 13.54
CA TYR A 1078 29.83 -33.41 13.26
C TYR A 1078 29.89 -34.25 11.98
N TYR A 1079 30.39 -33.70 10.87
CA TYR A 1079 30.47 -34.43 9.61
C TYR A 1079 31.54 -35.53 9.57
N GLU A 1080 32.59 -35.44 10.38
CA GLU A 1080 33.56 -36.51 10.63
C GLU A 1080 32.91 -37.69 11.40
N SER A 1081 32.18 -37.41 12.48
CA SER A 1081 31.51 -38.45 13.29
C SER A 1081 30.47 -39.27 12.52
N LEU A 1082 29.84 -38.68 11.50
CA LEU A 1082 28.97 -39.41 10.57
C LEU A 1082 29.73 -40.43 9.71
N GLN A 1083 31.02 -40.22 9.44
CA GLN A 1083 31.86 -41.14 8.66
C GLN A 1083 32.39 -42.28 9.53
N GLU A 1084 32.79 -41.98 10.78
CA GLU A 1084 33.17 -43.00 11.76
C GLU A 1084 32.00 -43.95 12.09
N GLY A 1085 30.76 -43.43 12.14
CA GLY A 1085 29.54 -44.23 12.25
C GLY A 1085 29.26 -45.13 11.03
N ASP A 1086 29.59 -44.65 9.83
CA ASP A 1086 29.37 -45.39 8.57
C ASP A 1086 30.40 -46.51 8.38
N ASP A 1087 31.64 -46.35 8.83
CA ASP A 1087 32.66 -47.41 8.77
C ASP A 1087 32.58 -48.41 9.92
N SER A 1088 32.17 -47.98 11.13
CA SER A 1088 31.91 -48.91 12.24
C SER A 1088 30.68 -49.81 11.99
N SER A 1089 29.65 -49.30 11.32
CA SER A 1089 28.50 -50.12 10.89
C SER A 1089 28.85 -51.10 9.75
N LYS A 1090 29.73 -50.73 8.80
CA LYS A 1090 30.30 -51.67 7.80
C LYS A 1090 31.12 -52.79 8.45
N GLN A 1091 31.90 -52.49 9.50
CA GLN A 1091 32.61 -53.51 10.27
C GLN A 1091 31.65 -54.47 10.99
N GLN A 1092 30.55 -53.98 11.58
CA GLN A 1092 29.55 -54.87 12.17
C GLN A 1092 28.85 -55.77 11.14
N GLN A 1093 28.55 -55.27 9.92
CA GLN A 1093 27.93 -56.11 8.89
C GLN A 1093 28.86 -57.23 8.37
N THR A 1094 30.18 -57.01 8.36
CA THR A 1094 31.16 -58.04 7.93
C THR A 1094 31.47 -59.10 9.00
N VAL A 1095 31.17 -58.83 10.27
CA VAL A 1095 31.30 -59.81 11.38
C VAL A 1095 30.05 -60.71 11.52
N VAL A 1096 28.91 -60.32 10.94
CA VAL A 1096 27.66 -61.12 10.94
C VAL A 1096 27.57 -62.05 9.71
N SER A 1097 28.54 -62.01 8.80
CA SER A 1097 28.60 -62.82 7.57
C SER A 1097 29.79 -63.78 7.51
N ALA A 1098 30.22 -64.33 8.66
CA ALA A 1098 31.37 -65.22 8.80
C ALA A 1098 31.05 -66.43 9.72
#